data_AF-A0A2V9WPH9-F1
#
_entry.id   AF-A0A2V9WPH9-F1
#
_cell.length_a   1.000
_cell.length_b   1.000
_cell.length_c   1.000
_cell.angle_alpha   90.00
_cell.angle_beta   90.00
_cell.angle_gamma   90.00
#
_symmetry.space_group_name_H-M   'P 1'
#
loop_
_entity.id
_entity.type
_entity.pdbx_description
1 polymer ?
#
loop_
_entity_poly.entity_id
_entity_poly.type
_entity_poly.pdbx_seq_one_letter_code
_entity_poly.pdbx_strand_id
1 'polypeptide(L)'
;MALVTTLLVLVLLSSLLVGFFVLVTTGQQLTGGARQETRAFYGAEAGLEKMTADLGTLFDSTYSPTATELNNITANPPPSLGDITFQAADGTPGYTLTFPTDPSGKPLATDAQVKSGPYAGMTGLITPYTLTVTARTSSNAEVMLRRTTQTVGIPAFEFGVFCDVDCGFHAGPDFNFGGRIHSNRNLFLAEGNGNTLTLSDKVTVYGEVVRTNIMNGLPLAAGGWTGTVKMTTSPGASSYRALGVGEGSVHGMPPPVPPVPYSAPSNKNGSWPTISKTNYNSNLINGLTGAKKLSLPIELLTKNKLVPGQPVDIIRRPVQADDSVLLGERYFSQASMKILLSDNLQDIMLLPCVDAATPAVDLSTLAWDPSMPASYPASNPGSLANWYTTSNPNPVPAPMGTSAAGAARTGGATGTVPATGYATGNGYWVPKWDPIITGFIKIEIQIGYNPPCGRWQDVTQEILKLGIAGRNLNPGLAITPATQFPNQPPLTGAQVAPSMCADPNPDAVIRLERVRDNPSNALTNGACGVDFSKLPAIPTNSNDYWPNVLFDTREGLARDVAPLNGAVTLGGVIHYVELDAKNLGRWLTGQIGKNGPGAFDPQNQPYNYVVYFTDRRGNYLPTGGLRSAWPPVSPSGNETGEYGFNDFVNSNDAVNGCPDGRAEIPGEDLDENG
;
A
#
# COMPACT_ATOMS: atom_id res chain seq x y z
N MET A 1 -74.13 75.91 -18.59
CA MET A 1 -73.66 75.32 -17.33
C MET A 1 -73.57 73.79 -17.41
N ALA A 2 -74.63 73.06 -17.82
CA ALA A 2 -74.62 71.59 -17.89
C ALA A 2 -73.55 70.96 -18.83
N LEU A 3 -73.24 71.60 -19.97
CA LEU A 3 -72.26 71.09 -20.94
C LEU A 3 -70.80 71.23 -20.45
N VAL A 4 -70.51 72.28 -19.67
CA VAL A 4 -69.16 72.53 -19.14
C VAL A 4 -68.86 71.57 -17.98
N THR A 5 -69.86 71.27 -17.13
CA THR A 5 -69.73 70.28 -16.06
C THR A 5 -69.59 68.85 -16.59
N THR A 6 -70.29 68.47 -17.67
CA THR A 6 -70.10 67.15 -18.28
C THR A 6 -68.75 67.00 -18.97
N LEU A 7 -68.23 68.04 -19.63
CA LEU A 7 -66.88 68.07 -20.17
C LEU A 7 -65.80 67.94 -19.08
N LEU A 8 -65.95 68.65 -17.97
CA LEU A 8 -65.03 68.54 -16.82
C LEU A 8 -65.04 67.14 -16.19
N VAL A 9 -66.22 66.52 -16.06
CA VAL A 9 -66.35 65.15 -15.54
C VAL A 9 -65.76 64.12 -16.51
N LEU A 10 -65.93 64.30 -17.82
CA LEU A 10 -65.33 63.44 -18.84
C LEU A 10 -63.79 63.52 -18.83
N VAL A 11 -63.22 64.72 -18.70
CA VAL A 11 -61.76 64.90 -18.59
C VAL A 11 -61.22 64.23 -17.32
N LEU A 12 -61.94 64.37 -16.20
CA LEU A 12 -61.54 63.76 -14.93
C LEU A 12 -61.61 62.22 -15.00
N LEU A 13 -62.69 61.65 -15.53
CA LEU A 13 -62.83 60.21 -15.76
C LEU A 13 -61.77 59.66 -16.74
N SER A 14 -61.45 60.41 -17.80
CA SER A 14 -60.41 60.04 -18.76
C SER A 14 -59.02 60.02 -18.12
N SER A 15 -58.71 61.01 -17.28
CA SER A 15 -57.43 61.07 -16.54
C SER A 15 -57.27 59.92 -15.55
N LEU A 16 -58.36 59.50 -14.90
CA LEU A 16 -58.39 58.41 -13.93
C LEU A 16 -58.25 57.04 -14.64
N LEU A 17 -58.85 56.88 -15.82
CA LEU A 17 -58.68 55.72 -16.70
C LEU A 17 -57.24 55.57 -17.20
N VAL A 18 -56.62 56.67 -17.64
CA VAL A 18 -55.21 56.67 -18.07
C VAL A 18 -54.29 56.31 -16.89
N GLY A 19 -54.53 56.88 -15.71
CA GLY A 19 -53.79 56.53 -14.50
C GLY A 19 -53.91 55.05 -14.12
N PHE A 20 -55.11 54.49 -14.20
CA PHE A 20 -55.35 53.06 -13.95
C PHE A 20 -54.67 52.16 -15.00
N PHE A 21 -54.72 52.54 -16.28
CA PHE A 21 -54.06 51.80 -17.35
C PHE A 21 -52.54 51.77 -17.18
N VAL A 22 -51.92 52.91 -16.83
CA VAL A 22 -50.49 52.98 -16.53
C VAL A 22 -50.14 52.11 -15.31
N LEU A 23 -50.96 52.14 -14.26
CA LEU A 23 -50.72 51.32 -13.07
C LEU A 23 -50.83 49.82 -13.35
N VAL A 24 -51.83 49.39 -14.13
CA VAL A 24 -52.01 47.98 -14.51
C VAL A 24 -50.90 47.50 -15.44
N THR A 25 -50.53 48.29 -16.45
CA THR A 25 -49.45 47.93 -17.38
C THR A 25 -48.10 47.87 -16.67
N THR A 26 -47.81 48.82 -15.78
CA THR A 26 -46.60 48.80 -14.95
C THR A 26 -46.62 47.59 -14.00
N GLY A 27 -47.75 47.30 -13.36
CA GLY A 27 -47.89 46.13 -12.47
C GLY A 27 -47.70 44.80 -13.21
N GLN A 28 -48.24 44.67 -14.42
CA GLN A 28 -48.04 43.50 -15.28
C GLN A 28 -46.59 43.37 -15.76
N GLN A 29 -45.93 44.48 -16.11
CA GLN A 29 -44.52 44.47 -16.49
C GLN A 29 -43.60 44.10 -15.32
N LEU A 30 -43.83 44.65 -14.13
CA LEU A 30 -43.05 44.32 -12.92
C LEU A 30 -43.25 42.85 -12.52
N THR A 31 -44.49 42.36 -12.53
CA THR A 31 -44.80 40.96 -12.21
C THR A 31 -44.23 40.01 -13.27
N GLY A 32 -44.30 40.40 -14.55
CA GLY A 32 -43.71 39.67 -15.66
C GLY A 32 -42.19 39.59 -15.54
N GLY A 33 -41.53 40.71 -15.25
CA GLY A 33 -40.09 40.77 -15.02
C GLY A 33 -39.65 39.89 -13.85
N ALA A 34 -40.31 40.01 -12.70
CA ALA A 34 -40.02 39.19 -11.52
C ALA A 34 -40.19 37.69 -11.80
N ARG A 35 -41.24 37.30 -12.53
CA ARG A 35 -41.45 35.90 -12.94
C ARG A 35 -40.33 35.39 -13.84
N GLN A 36 -39.84 36.23 -14.76
CA GLN A 36 -38.77 35.87 -15.69
C GLN A 36 -37.42 35.78 -14.97
N GLU A 37 -37.16 36.65 -14.00
CA GLU A 37 -35.98 36.58 -13.13
C GLU A 37 -35.99 35.29 -12.28
N THR A 38 -37.12 34.95 -11.64
CA THR A 38 -37.25 33.68 -10.90
C THR A 38 -37.03 32.47 -11.81
N ARG A 39 -37.50 32.52 -13.06
CA ARG A 39 -37.24 31.46 -14.05
C ARG A 39 -35.77 31.37 -14.42
N ALA A 40 -35.10 32.49 -14.69
CA ALA A 40 -33.67 32.53 -14.98
C ALA A 40 -32.86 31.98 -13.78
N PHE A 41 -33.23 32.34 -12.55
CA PHE A 41 -32.59 31.83 -11.34
C PHE A 41 -32.65 30.31 -11.23
N TYR A 42 -33.85 29.71 -11.35
CA TYR A 42 -33.99 28.26 -11.31
C TYR A 42 -33.33 27.56 -12.52
N GLY A 43 -33.29 28.23 -13.68
CA GLY A 43 -32.53 27.77 -14.85
C GLY A 43 -31.03 27.71 -14.57
N ALA A 44 -30.47 28.76 -13.96
CA ALA A 44 -29.07 28.81 -13.58
C ALA A 44 -28.75 27.78 -12.50
N GLU A 45 -29.64 27.59 -11.52
CA GLU A 45 -29.51 26.57 -10.47
C GLU A 45 -29.50 25.16 -11.08
N ALA A 46 -30.45 24.84 -11.96
CA ALA A 46 -30.49 23.55 -12.64
C ALA A 46 -29.22 23.28 -13.47
N GLY A 47 -28.70 24.30 -14.17
CA GLY A 47 -27.42 24.19 -14.88
C GLY A 47 -26.25 23.95 -13.94
N LEU A 48 -26.20 24.66 -12.82
CA LEU A 48 -25.12 24.56 -11.84
C LEU A 48 -25.12 23.20 -11.14
N GLU A 49 -26.29 22.66 -10.80
CA GLU A 49 -26.41 21.32 -10.20
C GLU A 49 -26.03 20.24 -11.19
N LYS A 50 -26.45 20.34 -12.46
CA LYS A 50 -25.99 19.41 -13.50
C LYS A 50 -24.46 19.45 -13.66
N MET A 51 -23.88 20.66 -13.75
CA MET A 51 -22.43 20.80 -13.91
C MET A 51 -21.68 20.19 -12.72
N THR A 52 -22.22 20.38 -11.51
CA THR A 52 -21.67 19.80 -10.28
C THR A 52 -21.78 18.27 -10.28
N ALA A 53 -22.91 17.72 -10.74
CA ALA A 53 -23.12 16.28 -10.83
C ALA A 53 -22.25 15.61 -11.91
N ASP A 54 -22.10 16.23 -13.08
CA ASP A 54 -21.22 15.76 -14.15
C ASP A 54 -19.75 15.79 -13.71
N LEU A 55 -19.34 16.86 -13.00
CA LEU A 55 -18.01 16.95 -12.40
C LEU A 55 -17.79 15.85 -11.35
N GLY A 56 -18.77 15.60 -10.49
CA GLY A 56 -18.72 14.50 -9.52
C GLY A 56 -18.59 13.13 -10.21
N THR A 57 -19.37 12.90 -11.28
CA THR A 57 -19.34 11.67 -12.07
C THR A 57 -17.97 11.46 -12.74
N LEU A 58 -17.33 12.52 -13.21
CA LEU A 58 -15.96 12.46 -13.74
C LEU A 58 -14.99 12.00 -12.64
N PHE A 59 -15.05 12.61 -11.46
CA PHE A 59 -14.18 12.26 -10.34
C PHE A 59 -14.46 10.88 -9.71
N ASP A 60 -15.59 10.25 -10.00
CA ASP A 60 -15.86 8.85 -9.65
C ASP A 60 -15.09 7.83 -10.53
N SER A 61 -14.32 8.31 -11.51
CA SER A 61 -13.54 7.49 -12.46
C SER A 61 -12.12 7.99 -12.75
N THR A 62 -11.80 9.25 -12.44
CA THR A 62 -10.44 9.81 -12.60
C THR A 62 -10.13 10.81 -11.51
N TYR A 63 -8.91 10.80 -10.97
CA TYR A 63 -8.47 11.75 -9.94
C TYR A 63 -7.80 12.99 -10.54
N SER A 64 -7.33 12.89 -11.79
CA SER A 64 -6.60 13.95 -12.51
C SER A 64 -7.12 14.07 -13.94
N PRO A 65 -8.30 14.68 -14.12
CA PRO A 65 -8.91 14.82 -15.44
C PRO A 65 -8.09 15.75 -16.33
N THR A 66 -8.06 15.44 -17.62
CA THR A 66 -7.49 16.27 -18.67
C THR A 66 -8.38 17.48 -18.97
N ALA A 67 -7.80 18.52 -19.57
CA ALA A 67 -8.58 19.67 -20.03
C ALA A 67 -9.68 19.27 -21.03
N THR A 68 -9.45 18.24 -21.85
CA THR A 68 -10.43 17.72 -22.81
C THR A 68 -11.65 17.10 -22.09
N GLU A 69 -11.43 16.29 -21.06
CA GLU A 69 -12.52 15.70 -20.27
C GLU A 69 -13.35 16.78 -19.56
N LEU A 70 -12.71 17.82 -19.04
CA LEU A 70 -13.38 18.96 -18.42
C LEU A 70 -14.16 19.80 -19.43
N ASN A 71 -13.62 20.01 -20.63
CA ASN A 71 -14.31 20.73 -21.71
C ASN A 71 -15.56 19.97 -22.20
N ASN A 72 -15.55 18.63 -22.17
CA ASN A 72 -16.72 17.82 -22.50
C ASN A 72 -17.90 18.05 -21.53
N ILE A 73 -17.64 18.37 -20.26
CA ILE A 73 -18.70 18.76 -19.32
C ILE A 73 -19.36 20.07 -19.80
N THR A 74 -18.55 21.07 -20.16
CA THR A 74 -19.06 22.37 -20.61
C THR A 74 -19.80 22.31 -21.95
N ALA A 75 -19.48 21.33 -22.79
CA ALA A 75 -20.16 21.10 -24.07
C ALA A 75 -21.57 20.48 -23.94
N ASN A 76 -21.92 20.00 -22.74
CA ASN A 76 -23.18 19.31 -22.48
C ASN A 76 -24.02 20.08 -21.44
N PRO A 77 -24.64 21.21 -21.78
CA PRO A 77 -25.59 21.87 -20.88
C PRO A 77 -26.83 20.99 -20.61
N PRO A 78 -27.67 21.33 -19.61
CA PRO A 78 -28.93 20.63 -19.38
C PRO A 78 -29.81 20.52 -20.64
N PRO A 79 -30.57 19.43 -20.79
CA PRO A 79 -31.60 19.32 -21.83
C PRO A 79 -32.53 20.54 -21.81
N SER A 80 -33.01 20.98 -22.97
CA SER A 80 -33.85 22.17 -23.19
C SER A 80 -34.85 22.44 -22.04
N LEU A 81 -34.56 23.43 -21.19
CA LEU A 81 -35.42 23.89 -20.10
C LEU A 81 -36.45 24.93 -20.60
N GLY A 82 -37.17 24.59 -21.68
CA GLY A 82 -38.13 25.49 -22.32
C GLY A 82 -37.45 26.70 -22.99
N ASP A 83 -37.69 27.90 -22.47
CA ASP A 83 -37.22 29.17 -23.04
C ASP A 83 -35.91 29.69 -22.44
N ILE A 84 -35.20 28.84 -21.68
CA ILE A 84 -33.93 29.16 -21.04
C ILE A 84 -32.77 28.77 -21.96
N THR A 85 -31.82 29.68 -22.10
CA THR A 85 -30.55 29.48 -22.80
C THR A 85 -29.38 29.72 -21.86
N PHE A 86 -28.26 29.04 -22.09
CA PHE A 86 -27.05 29.18 -21.28
C PHE A 86 -26.01 30.03 -22.01
N GLN A 87 -26.29 31.32 -22.14
CA GLN A 87 -25.45 32.32 -22.83
C GLN A 87 -25.31 33.56 -21.95
N ALA A 88 -24.13 34.16 -21.97
CA ALA A 88 -23.89 35.45 -21.34
C ALA A 88 -24.41 36.61 -22.21
N ALA A 89 -24.54 37.80 -21.62
CA ALA A 89 -25.04 38.99 -22.29
C ALA A 89 -24.25 39.38 -23.56
N ASP A 90 -22.96 39.08 -23.61
CA ASP A 90 -22.04 39.36 -24.72
C ASP A 90 -22.04 38.29 -25.83
N GLY A 91 -22.90 37.27 -25.71
CA GLY A 91 -23.00 36.16 -26.65
C GLY A 91 -21.97 35.05 -26.43
N THR A 92 -21.15 35.13 -25.38
CA THR A 92 -20.24 34.05 -25.00
C THR A 92 -20.99 32.91 -24.28
N PRO A 93 -20.40 31.70 -24.20
CA PRO A 93 -21.01 30.59 -23.48
C PRO A 93 -21.26 30.96 -22.00
N GLY A 94 -22.51 30.83 -21.56
CA GLY A 94 -22.89 31.06 -20.17
C GLY A 94 -22.63 29.87 -19.26
N TYR A 95 -22.24 28.72 -19.82
CA TYR A 95 -22.01 27.46 -19.11
C TYR A 95 -20.51 27.13 -19.13
N THR A 96 -19.77 27.57 -18.11
CA THR A 96 -18.30 27.51 -18.11
C THR A 96 -17.73 26.88 -16.84
N LEU A 97 -16.64 26.16 -17.01
CA LEU A 97 -15.84 25.57 -15.94
C LEU A 97 -14.39 26.01 -16.14
N THR A 98 -13.81 26.69 -15.14
CA THR A 98 -12.45 27.23 -15.22
C THR A 98 -11.61 26.74 -14.07
N PHE A 99 -10.32 26.52 -14.32
CA PHE A 99 -9.31 26.04 -13.38
C PHE A 99 -7.95 26.66 -13.72
N PRO A 100 -7.05 26.85 -12.74
CA PRO A 100 -5.66 27.19 -13.01
C PRO A 100 -4.99 26.07 -13.81
N THR A 101 -4.10 26.39 -14.74
CA THR A 101 -3.42 25.40 -15.58
C THR A 101 -1.91 25.36 -15.33
N ASP A 102 -1.34 24.17 -15.45
CA ASP A 102 0.11 23.96 -15.44
C ASP A 102 0.72 24.25 -16.83
N PRO A 103 2.07 24.24 -16.98
CA PRO A 103 2.72 24.45 -18.28
C PRO A 103 2.32 23.46 -19.39
N SER A 104 1.69 22.33 -19.05
CA SER A 104 1.17 21.31 -19.97
C SER A 104 -0.33 21.47 -20.27
N GLY A 105 -0.98 22.50 -19.72
CA GLY A 105 -2.41 22.80 -19.93
C GLY A 105 -3.37 21.95 -19.09
N LYS A 106 -2.87 21.18 -18.11
CA LYS A 106 -3.69 20.38 -17.17
C LYS A 106 -4.10 21.21 -15.95
N PRO A 107 -5.15 20.82 -15.21
CA PRO A 107 -5.48 21.47 -13.94
C PRO A 107 -4.29 21.48 -12.97
N LEU A 108 -3.92 22.66 -12.50
CA LEU A 108 -2.79 22.85 -11.59
C LEU A 108 -3.21 22.55 -10.15
N ALA A 109 -2.57 21.54 -9.56
CA ALA A 109 -2.67 21.24 -8.14
C ALA A 109 -1.61 22.01 -7.34
N THR A 110 -1.97 22.43 -6.12
CA THR A 110 -1.05 23.10 -5.19
C THR A 110 -1.13 22.48 -3.81
N ASP A 111 0.01 22.38 -3.12
CA ASP A 111 0.05 21.94 -1.72
C ASP A 111 -0.67 22.93 -0.81
N ALA A 112 -1.71 22.46 -0.12
CA ALA A 112 -2.45 23.27 0.83
C ALA A 112 -3.16 22.42 1.89
N GLN A 113 -3.53 23.05 3.00
CA GLN A 113 -4.28 22.41 4.09
C GLN A 113 -5.78 22.34 3.77
N VAL A 114 -6.39 21.18 4.05
CA VAL A 114 -7.84 21.00 3.96
C VAL A 114 -8.53 21.88 5.00
N LYS A 115 -9.38 22.80 4.53
CA LYS A 115 -9.96 23.87 5.37
C LYS A 115 -11.15 23.44 6.22
N SER A 116 -11.88 22.40 5.81
CA SER A 116 -13.13 22.00 6.47
C SER A 116 -13.48 20.54 6.21
N GLY A 117 -14.45 20.02 6.97
CA GLY A 117 -14.92 18.64 6.85
C GLY A 117 -14.12 17.63 7.68
N PRO A 118 -14.39 16.33 7.51
CA PRO A 118 -13.76 15.24 8.27
C PRO A 118 -12.22 15.25 8.23
N TYR A 119 -11.67 15.67 7.10
CA TYR A 119 -10.24 15.65 6.79
C TYR A 119 -9.57 17.02 7.02
N ALA A 120 -10.25 17.97 7.67
CA ALA A 120 -9.67 19.27 7.97
C ALA A 120 -8.34 19.16 8.74
N GLY A 121 -7.38 20.00 8.36
CA GLY A 121 -6.02 20.01 8.92
C GLY A 121 -5.08 18.93 8.37
N MET A 122 -5.47 18.22 7.31
CA MET A 122 -4.57 17.40 6.49
C MET A 122 -3.93 18.26 5.40
N THR A 123 -2.69 17.94 5.00
CA THR A 123 -2.08 18.53 3.80
C THR A 123 -2.52 17.72 2.59
N GLY A 124 -2.84 18.39 1.50
CA GLY A 124 -3.15 17.70 0.26
C GLY A 124 -2.84 18.53 -0.96
N LEU A 125 -2.85 17.85 -2.10
CA LEU A 125 -2.82 18.48 -3.41
C LEU A 125 -4.24 19.00 -3.71
N ILE A 126 -4.41 20.31 -3.65
CA ILE A 126 -5.70 20.96 -3.87
C ILE A 126 -5.75 21.52 -5.29
N THR A 127 -6.80 21.16 -6.04
CA THR A 127 -7.10 21.74 -7.35
C THR A 127 -8.44 22.48 -7.29
N PRO A 128 -8.47 23.82 -7.45
CA PRO A 128 -9.70 24.59 -7.41
C PRO A 128 -10.40 24.63 -8.78
N TYR A 129 -11.73 24.46 -8.77
CA TYR A 129 -12.60 24.59 -9.93
C TYR A 129 -13.64 25.70 -9.68
N THR A 130 -13.84 26.55 -10.67
CA THR A 130 -14.92 27.54 -10.68
C THR A 130 -15.95 27.13 -11.73
N LEU A 131 -17.17 26.85 -11.28
CA LEU A 131 -18.33 26.56 -12.10
C LEU A 131 -19.15 27.84 -12.21
N THR A 132 -19.43 28.29 -13.44
CA THR A 132 -20.23 29.49 -13.71
C THR A 132 -21.35 29.13 -14.66
N VAL A 133 -22.59 29.46 -14.28
CA VAL A 133 -23.78 29.25 -15.10
C VAL A 133 -24.55 30.56 -15.19
N THR A 134 -24.71 31.04 -16.42
CA THR A 134 -25.54 32.18 -16.79
C THR A 134 -26.74 31.67 -17.56
N ALA A 135 -27.93 31.85 -17.00
CA ALA A 135 -29.19 31.46 -17.63
C ALA A 135 -29.94 32.71 -18.08
N ARG A 136 -30.43 32.68 -19.32
CA ARG A 136 -31.15 33.78 -19.96
C ARG A 136 -32.47 33.30 -20.53
N THR A 137 -33.56 34.00 -20.23
CA THR A 137 -34.88 33.72 -20.78
C THR A 137 -35.09 34.41 -22.13
N SER A 138 -36.13 34.00 -22.85
CA SER A 138 -36.57 34.63 -24.11
C SER A 138 -36.87 36.13 -24.01
N SER A 139 -37.18 36.63 -22.80
CA SER A 139 -37.39 38.06 -22.52
C SER A 139 -36.13 38.79 -22.07
N ASN A 140 -34.95 38.18 -22.20
CA ASN A 140 -33.64 38.71 -21.78
C ASN A 140 -33.49 38.93 -20.25
N ALA A 141 -34.29 38.25 -19.41
CA ALA A 141 -33.97 38.19 -17.99
C ALA A 141 -32.77 37.26 -17.80
N GLU A 142 -31.77 37.69 -17.04
CA GLU A 142 -30.49 36.99 -16.88
C GLU A 142 -30.13 36.83 -15.41
N VAL A 143 -29.69 35.63 -15.04
CA VAL A 143 -29.11 35.34 -13.73
C VAL A 143 -27.82 34.55 -13.91
N MET A 144 -26.75 35.00 -13.25
CA MET A 144 -25.48 34.30 -13.17
C MET A 144 -25.27 33.74 -11.77
N LEU A 145 -25.05 32.44 -11.68
CA LEU A 145 -24.62 31.75 -10.46
C LEU A 145 -23.20 31.23 -10.62
N ARG A 146 -22.42 31.31 -9.53
CA ARG A 146 -21.04 30.82 -9.48
C ARG A 146 -20.83 29.94 -8.25
N ARG A 147 -20.20 28.79 -8.43
CA ARG A 147 -19.81 27.85 -7.37
C ARG A 147 -18.32 27.57 -7.47
N THR A 148 -17.62 27.63 -6.35
CA THR A 148 -16.23 27.17 -6.26
C THR A 148 -16.19 25.82 -5.58
N THR A 149 -15.61 24.83 -6.23
CA THR A 149 -15.36 23.51 -5.67
C THR A 149 -13.86 23.24 -5.69
N GLN A 150 -13.41 22.26 -4.93
CA GLN A 150 -12.01 21.84 -4.93
C GLN A 150 -11.95 20.32 -4.86
N THR A 151 -11.02 19.73 -5.59
CA THR A 151 -10.59 18.36 -5.31
C THR A 151 -9.37 18.38 -4.40
N VAL A 152 -9.26 17.36 -3.57
CA VAL A 152 -8.18 17.21 -2.60
C VAL A 152 -7.62 15.80 -2.73
N GLY A 153 -6.39 15.69 -3.19
CA GLY A 153 -5.60 14.47 -3.04
C GLY A 153 -4.96 14.46 -1.66
N ILE A 154 -5.44 13.59 -0.76
CA ILE A 154 -4.84 13.41 0.57
C ILE A 154 -3.80 12.30 0.46
N PRO A 155 -2.53 12.55 0.78
CA PRO A 155 -1.54 11.50 0.80
C PRO A 155 -1.87 10.46 1.87
N ALA A 156 -1.85 9.17 1.50
CA ALA A 156 -2.23 8.09 2.41
C ALA A 156 -1.38 8.04 3.68
N PHE A 157 -0.12 8.48 3.62
CA PHE A 157 0.80 8.52 4.75
C PHE A 157 0.45 9.54 5.85
N GLU A 158 -0.52 10.42 5.63
CA GLU A 158 -1.06 11.26 6.71
C GLU A 158 -2.00 10.47 7.66
N PHE A 159 -2.46 9.29 7.24
CA PHE A 159 -3.12 8.34 8.13
C PHE A 159 -2.07 7.45 8.78
N GLY A 160 -2.17 7.28 10.08
CA GLY A 160 -1.36 6.27 10.76
C GLY A 160 -1.84 4.85 10.44
N VAL A 161 -3.15 4.66 10.26
CA VAL A 161 -3.74 3.42 9.73
C VAL A 161 -4.80 3.77 8.69
N PHE A 162 -4.63 3.21 7.49
CA PHE A 162 -5.64 3.23 6.44
C PHE A 162 -5.98 1.79 6.05
N CYS A 163 -7.25 1.44 6.14
CA CYS A 163 -7.78 0.13 5.76
C CYS A 163 -8.78 0.32 4.62
N ASP A 164 -8.52 -0.22 3.42
CA ASP A 164 -9.58 -0.27 2.40
C ASP A 164 -10.64 -1.35 2.73
N VAL A 165 -10.21 -2.42 3.39
CA VAL A 165 -11.05 -3.51 3.86
C VAL A 165 -11.50 -3.28 5.32
N ASP A 166 -12.11 -4.29 5.93
CA ASP A 166 -12.43 -4.25 7.36
C ASP A 166 -11.15 -4.12 8.19
N CYS A 167 -11.20 -3.25 9.20
CA CYS A 167 -10.06 -2.89 10.02
C CYS A 167 -10.34 -3.37 11.45
N GLY A 168 -9.38 -4.04 12.10
CA GLY A 168 -9.59 -4.59 13.44
C GLY A 168 -8.49 -4.23 14.42
N PHE A 169 -8.88 -3.72 15.58
CA PHE A 169 -8.04 -3.60 16.76
C PHE A 169 -8.52 -4.62 17.79
N HIS A 170 -7.65 -5.53 18.18
CA HIS A 170 -7.91 -6.58 19.18
C HIS A 170 -6.61 -6.87 19.95
N ALA A 171 -6.03 -5.81 20.54
CA ALA A 171 -4.78 -5.95 21.25
C ALA A 171 -4.98 -6.76 22.53
N GLY A 172 -4.08 -7.72 22.76
CA GLY A 172 -4.02 -8.48 24.00
C GLY A 172 -3.63 -7.61 25.19
N PRO A 173 -2.46 -6.93 25.14
CA PRO A 173 -2.01 -5.96 26.14
C PRO A 173 -2.41 -4.51 25.77
N ASP A 174 -2.25 -3.59 26.74
CA ASP A 174 -2.45 -2.15 26.54
C ASP A 174 -1.83 -1.65 25.22
N PHE A 175 -2.67 -1.05 24.37
CA PHE A 175 -2.24 -0.54 23.07
C PHE A 175 -2.63 0.92 22.90
N ASN A 176 -1.64 1.77 22.61
CA ASN A 176 -1.84 3.19 22.40
C ASN A 176 -1.44 3.57 20.97
N PHE A 177 -2.38 4.16 20.23
CA PHE A 177 -2.19 4.57 18.86
C PHE A 177 -2.37 6.08 18.68
N GLY A 178 -1.30 6.75 18.25
CA GLY A 178 -1.22 8.21 18.16
C GLY A 178 -1.71 8.83 16.84
N GLY A 179 -1.84 8.04 15.78
CA GLY A 179 -2.15 8.54 14.43
C GLY A 179 -3.64 8.54 14.10
N ARG A 180 -3.99 9.20 12.98
CA ARG A 180 -5.35 9.14 12.43
C ARG A 180 -5.65 7.77 11.84
N ILE A 181 -6.92 7.36 11.93
CA ILE A 181 -7.39 6.08 11.43
C ILE A 181 -8.50 6.32 10.41
N HIS A 182 -8.40 5.66 9.26
CA HIS A 182 -9.48 5.57 8.29
C HIS A 182 -9.75 4.12 7.89
N SER A 183 -11.03 3.74 7.81
CA SER A 183 -11.46 2.48 7.20
C SER A 183 -12.52 2.75 6.13
N ASN A 184 -12.33 2.23 4.92
CA ASN A 184 -13.36 2.24 3.87
C ASN A 184 -14.43 1.17 4.08
N ARG A 185 -14.25 0.23 5.01
CA ARG A 185 -15.31 -0.70 5.44
C ARG A 185 -15.58 -0.56 6.92
N ASN A 186 -15.71 -1.66 7.66
CA ASN A 186 -16.02 -1.66 9.07
C ASN A 186 -14.74 -1.49 9.91
N LEU A 187 -14.92 -1.03 11.14
CA LEU A 187 -13.89 -0.93 12.16
C LEU A 187 -14.32 -1.72 13.39
N PHE A 188 -13.59 -2.80 13.68
CA PHE A 188 -13.80 -3.64 14.85
C PHE A 188 -12.86 -3.19 15.96
N LEU A 189 -13.43 -2.89 17.13
CA LEU A 189 -12.69 -2.40 18.28
C LEU A 189 -12.88 -3.34 19.46
N ALA A 190 -11.78 -3.95 19.89
CA ALA A 190 -11.72 -4.93 20.94
C ALA A 190 -10.41 -4.75 21.72
N GLU A 191 -10.41 -5.17 22.98
CA GLU A 191 -9.25 -5.05 23.86
C GLU A 191 -9.31 -6.17 24.90
N GLY A 192 -8.16 -6.74 25.28
CA GLY A 192 -8.09 -7.77 26.31
C GLY A 192 -8.70 -7.31 27.64
N ASN A 193 -9.36 -8.22 28.36
CA ASN A 193 -9.94 -7.91 29.67
C ASN A 193 -8.88 -7.35 30.64
N GLY A 194 -9.18 -6.20 31.24
CA GLY A 194 -8.27 -5.51 32.17
C GLY A 194 -7.26 -4.57 31.50
N ASN A 195 -7.19 -4.56 30.17
CA ASN A 195 -6.31 -3.70 29.39
C ASN A 195 -7.08 -2.58 28.67
N THR A 196 -6.34 -1.66 28.07
CA THR A 196 -6.85 -0.43 27.46
C THR A 196 -6.27 -0.20 26.05
N LEU A 197 -7.17 -0.13 25.07
CA LEU A 197 -6.91 0.45 23.76
C LEU A 197 -7.13 1.96 23.83
N THR A 198 -6.15 2.77 23.44
CA THR A 198 -6.28 4.23 23.36
C THR A 198 -6.01 4.72 21.95
N LEU A 199 -6.98 5.41 21.35
CA LEU A 199 -6.88 6.04 20.03
C LEU A 199 -6.85 7.57 20.20
N SER A 200 -5.70 8.19 19.93
CA SER A 200 -5.40 9.58 20.31
C SER A 200 -5.66 10.65 19.24
N ASP A 201 -5.95 10.24 18.00
CA ASP A 201 -6.35 11.15 16.92
C ASP A 201 -7.68 10.70 16.28
N LYS A 202 -8.17 11.46 15.31
CA LYS A 202 -9.45 11.25 14.65
C LYS A 202 -9.54 9.88 13.98
N VAL A 203 -10.71 9.26 14.17
CA VAL A 203 -11.08 7.98 13.57
C VAL A 203 -12.29 8.18 12.66
N THR A 204 -12.15 7.77 11.41
CA THR A 204 -13.15 7.94 10.35
C THR A 204 -13.42 6.59 9.70
N VAL A 205 -14.68 6.22 9.53
CA VAL A 205 -15.06 4.89 9.03
C VAL A 205 -16.17 5.03 7.99
N TYR A 206 -16.03 4.53 6.77
CA TYR A 206 -17.11 4.59 5.79
C TYR A 206 -18.25 3.62 6.15
N GLY A 207 -17.89 2.39 6.58
CA GLY A 207 -18.83 1.38 7.07
C GLY A 207 -19.25 1.60 8.53
N GLU A 208 -19.19 0.55 9.34
CA GLU A 208 -19.67 0.58 10.74
C GLU A 208 -18.54 0.45 11.77
N VAL A 209 -18.77 1.05 12.93
CA VAL A 209 -17.93 0.89 14.12
C VAL A 209 -18.54 -0.20 15.00
N VAL A 210 -17.85 -1.33 15.11
CA VAL A 210 -18.31 -2.52 15.82
C VAL A 210 -17.57 -2.65 17.16
N ARG A 211 -18.34 -2.74 18.24
CA ARG A 211 -17.84 -2.93 19.62
C ARG A 211 -18.43 -4.16 20.31
N THR A 212 -19.17 -5.01 19.60
CA THR A 212 -19.85 -6.19 20.16
C THR A 212 -19.19 -7.51 19.78
N ASN A 213 -18.44 -7.54 18.68
CA ASN A 213 -17.80 -8.72 18.12
C ASN A 213 -16.39 -8.37 17.63
N ILE A 214 -15.50 -9.36 17.56
CA ILE A 214 -14.28 -9.29 16.75
C ILE A 214 -14.57 -9.72 15.30
N MET A 215 -13.62 -9.50 14.39
CA MET A 215 -13.81 -9.65 12.94
C MET A 215 -14.30 -11.04 12.50
N ASN A 216 -13.88 -12.12 13.18
CA ASN A 216 -14.31 -13.49 12.89
C ASN A 216 -15.74 -13.82 13.36
N GLY A 217 -16.47 -12.83 13.91
CA GLY A 217 -17.83 -13.00 14.41
C GLY A 217 -17.95 -13.36 15.89
N LEU A 218 -16.85 -13.70 16.58
CA LEU A 218 -16.90 -14.04 18.00
C LEU A 218 -17.35 -12.82 18.85
N PRO A 219 -18.39 -12.95 19.68
CA PRO A 219 -18.80 -11.88 20.59
C PRO A 219 -17.69 -11.55 21.61
N LEU A 220 -17.48 -10.25 21.91
CA LEU A 220 -16.38 -9.83 22.79
C LEU A 220 -16.43 -10.49 24.18
N ALA A 221 -17.64 -10.62 24.73
CA ALA A 221 -17.85 -11.25 26.04
C ALA A 221 -17.46 -12.74 26.05
N ALA A 222 -17.68 -13.45 24.94
CA ALA A 222 -17.32 -14.86 24.83
C ALA A 222 -15.80 -15.07 24.68
N GLY A 223 -15.11 -14.12 24.03
CA GLY A 223 -13.67 -14.20 23.77
C GLY A 223 -12.77 -13.52 24.81
N GLY A 224 -13.32 -12.90 25.87
CA GLY A 224 -12.51 -12.18 26.86
C GLY A 224 -11.94 -10.84 26.36
N TRP A 225 -12.63 -10.21 25.42
CA TRP A 225 -12.21 -8.99 24.72
C TRP A 225 -13.01 -7.74 25.14
N THR A 226 -13.46 -7.68 26.39
CA THR A 226 -14.29 -6.58 26.93
C THR A 226 -13.47 -5.46 27.57
N GLY A 227 -12.18 -5.38 27.26
CA GLY A 227 -11.29 -4.31 27.69
C GLY A 227 -11.76 -2.91 27.31
N THR A 228 -11.10 -1.91 27.90
CA THR A 228 -11.49 -0.52 27.75
C THR A 228 -10.99 0.03 26.42
N VAL A 229 -11.89 0.52 25.57
CA VAL A 229 -11.51 1.26 24.36
C VAL A 229 -11.73 2.74 24.60
N LYS A 230 -10.66 3.54 24.61
CA LYS A 230 -10.68 5.00 24.77
C LYS A 230 -10.43 5.66 23.42
N MET A 231 -11.23 6.67 23.12
CA MET A 231 -11.07 7.48 21.91
C MET A 231 -10.99 8.95 22.29
N THR A 232 -10.16 9.69 21.56
CA THR A 232 -10.00 11.12 21.78
C THR A 232 -11.30 11.89 21.52
N THR A 233 -11.58 12.87 22.37
CA THR A 233 -12.64 13.87 22.17
C THR A 233 -12.07 15.22 21.71
N SER A 234 -10.73 15.34 21.72
CA SER A 234 -9.98 16.52 21.30
C SER A 234 -8.54 16.10 20.96
N PRO A 235 -8.22 15.76 19.71
CA PRO A 235 -6.87 15.39 19.28
C PRO A 235 -5.81 16.39 19.73
N GLY A 236 -4.64 15.90 20.13
CA GLY A 236 -3.55 16.72 20.67
C GLY A 236 -3.72 17.17 22.13
N ALA A 237 -4.86 16.88 22.76
CA ALA A 237 -5.08 17.04 24.20
C ALA A 237 -5.21 15.67 24.89
N SER A 238 -4.92 15.58 26.19
CA SER A 238 -5.14 14.38 26.99
C SER A 238 -6.62 14.19 27.37
N SER A 239 -7.53 14.28 26.39
CA SER A 239 -8.98 14.17 26.57
C SER A 239 -9.53 12.96 25.84
N TYR A 240 -10.03 11.99 26.62
CA TYR A 240 -10.47 10.70 26.12
C TYR A 240 -11.80 10.29 26.76
N ARG A 241 -12.62 9.59 25.99
CA ARG A 241 -13.84 8.95 26.48
C ARG A 241 -13.82 7.46 26.14
N ALA A 242 -14.26 6.63 27.08
CA ALA A 242 -14.44 5.21 26.83
C ALA A 242 -15.65 4.98 25.91
N LEU A 243 -15.44 4.20 24.85
CA LEU A 243 -16.49 3.70 23.97
C LEU A 243 -17.03 2.39 24.54
N GLY A 244 -18.25 2.44 25.07
CA GLY A 244 -18.92 1.27 25.62
C GLY A 244 -19.10 0.16 24.58
N VAL A 245 -19.20 -1.09 25.04
CA VAL A 245 -19.45 -2.28 24.19
C VAL A 245 -20.73 -2.11 23.36
N GLY A 246 -21.76 -1.48 23.93
CA GLY A 246 -23.01 -1.13 23.25
C GLY A 246 -23.03 0.23 22.56
N GLU A 247 -21.91 0.95 22.46
CA GLU A 247 -21.87 2.29 21.86
C GLU A 247 -21.35 2.31 20.42
N GLY A 248 -21.10 1.14 19.81
CA GLY A 248 -20.82 1.03 18.37
C GLY A 248 -21.99 1.53 17.52
N SER A 249 -21.74 1.79 16.23
CA SER A 249 -22.78 2.25 15.29
C SER A 249 -23.80 1.15 14.94
N VAL A 250 -23.45 -0.12 15.22
CA VAL A 250 -24.30 -1.30 15.10
C VAL A 250 -24.16 -2.23 16.31
N HIS A 251 -25.17 -3.06 16.55
CA HIS A 251 -25.17 -4.07 17.61
C HIS A 251 -25.10 -5.49 17.04
N GLY A 252 -23.93 -6.12 17.08
CA GLY A 252 -23.68 -7.43 16.48
C GLY A 252 -22.80 -7.33 15.25
N MET A 253 -22.66 -8.45 14.53
CA MET A 253 -21.94 -8.43 13.25
C MET A 253 -22.73 -7.62 12.21
N PRO A 254 -22.05 -6.73 11.46
CA PRO A 254 -22.62 -6.23 10.21
C PRO A 254 -22.82 -7.40 9.23
N PRO A 255 -23.77 -7.31 8.29
CA PRO A 255 -23.99 -8.37 7.31
C PRO A 255 -22.69 -8.70 6.55
N PRO A 256 -22.37 -9.98 6.31
CA PRO A 256 -21.18 -10.37 5.57
C PRO A 256 -21.23 -9.78 4.16
N VAL A 257 -20.18 -9.05 3.79
CA VAL A 257 -20.09 -8.36 2.50
C VAL A 257 -19.30 -9.24 1.52
N PRO A 258 -19.97 -9.78 0.49
CA PRO A 258 -19.39 -9.71 -0.85
C PRO A 258 -20.43 -9.13 -1.84
N PRO A 259 -20.06 -8.80 -3.08
CA PRO A 259 -19.95 -7.46 -3.69
C PRO A 259 -21.25 -6.61 -3.82
N VAL A 260 -22.28 -6.78 -2.97
CA VAL A 260 -23.51 -5.96 -3.05
C VAL A 260 -23.37 -4.60 -2.35
N PRO A 261 -24.06 -3.54 -2.83
CA PRO A 261 -24.11 -2.26 -2.15
C PRO A 261 -24.67 -2.48 -0.75
N TYR A 262 -23.84 -2.19 0.25
CA TYR A 262 -24.12 -2.13 1.67
C TYR A 262 -25.62 -2.14 2.01
N SER A 263 -26.22 -3.33 2.22
CA SER A 263 -27.56 -3.41 2.79
C SER A 263 -27.46 -2.94 4.23
N ALA A 264 -28.19 -1.88 4.58
CA ALA A 264 -28.18 -1.30 5.91
C ALA A 264 -28.40 -2.41 6.99
N PRO A 265 -27.49 -2.55 7.97
CA PRO A 265 -27.68 -3.49 9.07
C PRO A 265 -29.02 -3.26 9.75
N SER A 266 -29.76 -4.33 10.06
CA SER A 266 -31.07 -4.24 10.75
C SER A 266 -30.93 -3.83 12.23
N ASN A 267 -29.70 -3.79 12.74
CA ASN A 267 -29.30 -3.61 14.13
C ASN A 267 -28.54 -2.28 14.37
N LYS A 268 -28.84 -1.22 13.61
CA LYS A 268 -28.23 0.10 13.80
C LYS A 268 -28.49 0.67 15.19
N ASN A 269 -27.47 1.28 15.77
CA ASN A 269 -27.59 2.02 17.02
C ASN A 269 -28.18 3.41 16.75
N GLY A 270 -29.45 3.62 17.10
CA GLY A 270 -30.14 4.90 16.92
C GLY A 270 -29.49 6.09 17.66
N SER A 271 -28.71 5.83 18.70
CA SER A 271 -27.99 6.86 19.47
C SER A 271 -26.66 7.25 18.82
N TRP A 272 -26.21 6.54 17.79
CA TRP A 272 -24.89 6.77 17.17
C TRP A 272 -24.66 8.20 16.69
N PRO A 273 -25.61 8.92 16.04
CA PRO A 273 -25.39 10.31 15.64
C PRO A 273 -25.03 11.22 16.81
N THR A 274 -25.66 11.03 17.97
CA THR A 274 -25.35 11.77 19.20
C THR A 274 -23.99 11.37 19.75
N ILE A 275 -23.71 10.06 19.82
CA ILE A 275 -22.41 9.54 20.30
C ILE A 275 -21.27 10.13 19.46
N SER A 276 -21.37 10.00 18.14
CA SER A 276 -20.36 10.43 17.18
C SER A 276 -20.18 11.96 17.16
N LYS A 277 -21.25 12.73 16.93
CA LYS A 277 -21.16 14.18 16.72
C LYS A 277 -21.07 14.97 18.01
N THR A 278 -21.75 14.53 19.07
CA THR A 278 -21.81 15.26 20.35
C THR A 278 -20.81 14.69 21.35
N ASN A 279 -20.87 13.39 21.67
CA ASN A 279 -20.04 12.81 22.74
C ASN A 279 -18.55 12.75 22.36
N TYR A 280 -18.25 12.47 21.09
CA TYR A 280 -16.88 12.44 20.54
C TYR A 280 -16.52 13.68 19.73
N ASN A 281 -17.40 14.70 19.66
CA ASN A 281 -17.15 15.95 18.93
C ASN A 281 -16.69 15.72 17.47
N SER A 282 -17.28 14.72 16.79
CA SER A 282 -16.92 14.28 15.43
C SER A 282 -15.47 13.77 15.27
N ASN A 283 -14.80 13.38 16.36
CA ASN A 283 -13.50 12.68 16.29
C ASN A 283 -13.64 11.16 16.11
N LEU A 284 -14.85 10.63 16.26
CA LEU A 284 -15.25 9.29 15.85
C LEU A 284 -16.49 9.43 14.96
N ILE A 285 -16.35 9.19 13.65
CA ILE A 285 -17.46 9.30 12.70
C ILE A 285 -17.55 8.06 11.81
N ASN A 286 -18.77 7.76 11.36
CA ASN A 286 -19.02 6.76 10.33
C ASN A 286 -19.66 7.38 9.07
N GLY A 287 -20.03 6.57 8.07
CA GLY A 287 -20.71 7.03 6.86
C GLY A 287 -22.01 7.81 7.13
N LEU A 288 -22.78 7.44 8.16
CA LEU A 288 -23.99 8.15 8.58
C LEU A 288 -23.70 9.53 9.17
N THR A 289 -22.56 9.70 9.85
CA THR A 289 -22.21 10.94 10.54
C THR A 289 -21.24 11.84 9.80
N GLY A 290 -20.77 11.43 8.62
CA GLY A 290 -20.12 12.31 7.65
C GLY A 290 -18.84 11.76 7.02
N ALA A 291 -18.38 10.56 7.39
CA ALA A 291 -17.23 9.94 6.74
C ALA A 291 -17.55 9.61 5.27
N LYS A 292 -16.54 9.67 4.41
CA LYS A 292 -16.64 9.34 2.99
C LYS A 292 -15.65 8.22 2.67
N LYS A 293 -15.96 7.39 1.67
CA LYS A 293 -14.99 6.44 1.15
C LYS A 293 -13.84 7.23 0.53
N LEU A 294 -12.61 6.89 0.89
CA LEU A 294 -11.40 7.41 0.28
C LEU A 294 -10.86 6.35 -0.68
N SER A 295 -11.13 6.51 -1.97
CA SER A 295 -10.59 5.59 -2.98
C SER A 295 -9.16 5.99 -3.37
N LEU A 296 -8.30 4.97 -3.46
CA LEU A 296 -6.95 5.15 -3.97
C LEU A 296 -6.99 5.38 -5.49
N PRO A 297 -6.03 6.14 -6.06
CA PRO A 297 -5.91 6.34 -7.50
C PRO A 297 -6.01 5.05 -8.31
N ILE A 298 -5.35 3.99 -7.83
CA ILE A 298 -5.29 2.67 -8.46
C ILE A 298 -6.67 2.03 -8.59
N GLU A 299 -7.54 2.14 -7.58
CA GLU A 299 -8.93 1.63 -7.65
C GLU A 299 -9.75 2.46 -8.63
N LEU A 300 -9.59 3.77 -8.58
CA LEU A 300 -10.40 4.71 -9.33
C LEU A 300 -10.16 4.56 -10.83
N LEU A 301 -8.88 4.52 -11.22
CA LEU A 301 -8.45 4.42 -12.60
C LEU A 301 -8.72 3.06 -13.25
N THR A 302 -8.86 2.01 -12.44
CA THR A 302 -9.10 0.65 -12.92
C THR A 302 -10.54 0.17 -12.72
N LYS A 303 -11.42 1.01 -12.15
CA LYS A 303 -12.82 0.70 -11.82
C LYS A 303 -13.63 0.11 -12.99
N ASN A 304 -13.37 0.58 -14.21
CA ASN A 304 -14.09 0.14 -15.43
C ASN A 304 -13.35 -0.96 -16.22
N LYS A 305 -12.31 -1.56 -15.64
CA LYS A 305 -11.53 -2.64 -16.28
C LYS A 305 -12.17 -3.99 -15.96
N LEU A 306 -11.90 -4.98 -16.81
CA LEU A 306 -12.37 -6.36 -16.61
C LEU A 306 -11.88 -6.95 -15.28
N VAL A 307 -10.67 -6.56 -14.85
CA VAL A 307 -10.12 -6.83 -13.52
C VAL A 307 -9.73 -5.49 -12.91
N PRO A 308 -10.53 -4.96 -11.97
CA PRO A 308 -10.17 -3.75 -11.23
C PRO A 308 -8.94 -4.00 -10.36
N GLY A 309 -7.98 -3.09 -10.41
CA GLY A 309 -6.83 -3.06 -9.52
C GLY A 309 -7.29 -2.84 -8.08
N GLN A 310 -6.68 -3.58 -7.16
CA GLN A 310 -6.94 -3.47 -5.73
C GLN A 310 -5.93 -2.53 -5.07
N PRO A 311 -6.22 -1.98 -3.88
CA PRO A 311 -5.26 -1.19 -3.10
C PRO A 311 -3.87 -1.81 -2.99
N VAL A 312 -3.80 -3.11 -2.71
CA VAL A 312 -2.52 -3.82 -2.54
C VAL A 312 -1.73 -3.93 -3.84
N ASP A 313 -2.36 -3.73 -5.01
CA ASP A 313 -1.64 -3.68 -6.28
C ASP A 313 -0.62 -2.52 -6.35
N ILE A 314 -0.76 -1.49 -5.51
CA ILE A 314 0.20 -0.38 -5.46
C ILE A 314 1.61 -0.83 -5.03
N ILE A 315 1.68 -1.84 -4.14
CA ILE A 315 2.94 -2.40 -3.63
C ILE A 315 3.30 -3.73 -4.28
N ARG A 316 2.34 -4.45 -4.85
CA ARG A 316 2.60 -5.73 -5.51
C ARG A 316 3.45 -5.55 -6.77
N ARG A 317 4.25 -6.58 -7.03
CA ARG A 317 4.96 -6.73 -8.31
C ARG A 317 3.94 -6.84 -9.46
N PRO A 318 4.18 -6.23 -10.62
CA PRO A 318 3.30 -6.39 -11.78
C PRO A 318 3.41 -7.79 -12.38
N VAL A 319 2.51 -8.12 -13.30
CA VAL A 319 2.61 -9.31 -14.15
C VAL A 319 3.03 -8.96 -15.57
N GLN A 320 3.44 -9.97 -16.34
CA GLN A 320 3.95 -9.80 -17.71
C GLN A 320 3.03 -8.96 -18.63
N ALA A 321 1.70 -9.05 -18.44
CA ALA A 321 0.71 -8.32 -19.23
C ALA A 321 -0.16 -7.39 -18.35
N ASP A 322 0.46 -6.65 -17.44
CA ASP A 322 -0.23 -5.70 -16.56
C ASP A 322 -0.86 -4.54 -17.35
N ASP A 323 -2.01 -4.05 -16.90
CA ASP A 323 -2.68 -2.91 -17.56
C ASP A 323 -1.81 -1.66 -17.44
N SER A 324 -1.62 -0.91 -18.53
CA SER A 324 -0.72 0.25 -18.55
C SER A 324 -1.07 1.33 -17.53
N VAL A 325 -2.35 1.49 -17.19
CA VAL A 325 -2.80 2.47 -16.20
C VAL A 325 -2.48 1.97 -14.79
N LEU A 326 -2.79 0.70 -14.52
CA LEU A 326 -2.45 0.04 -13.25
C LEU A 326 -0.93 0.07 -13.01
N LEU A 327 -0.16 -0.35 -14.02
CA LEU A 327 1.29 -0.39 -14.01
C LEU A 327 1.92 0.97 -13.71
N GLY A 328 1.36 2.06 -14.25
CA GLY A 328 1.86 3.41 -14.02
C GLY A 328 1.67 3.91 -12.58
N GLU A 329 0.71 3.35 -11.85
CA GLU A 329 0.39 3.70 -10.46
C GLU A 329 1.12 2.83 -9.42
N ARG A 330 1.73 1.71 -9.83
CA ARG A 330 2.50 0.86 -8.90
C ARG A 330 3.81 1.53 -8.49
N TYR A 331 4.20 1.38 -7.23
CA TYR A 331 5.53 1.81 -6.76
C TYR A 331 6.66 1.10 -7.51
N PHE A 332 6.43 -0.12 -7.99
CA PHE A 332 7.35 -0.83 -8.88
C PHE A 332 7.79 0.03 -10.09
N SER A 333 6.89 0.83 -10.67
CA SER A 333 7.18 1.63 -11.86
C SER A 333 7.67 3.05 -11.52
N GLN A 334 7.35 3.54 -10.32
CA GLN A 334 7.65 4.90 -9.86
C GLN A 334 8.91 5.00 -8.99
N ALA A 335 9.45 3.88 -8.52
CA ALA A 335 10.61 3.87 -7.62
C ALA A 335 11.87 4.43 -8.28
N SER A 336 12.79 4.98 -7.49
CA SER A 336 14.12 5.38 -7.99
C SER A 336 15.02 4.16 -8.20
N MET A 337 14.81 3.10 -7.42
CA MET A 337 15.57 1.86 -7.44
C MET A 337 14.65 0.66 -7.19
N LYS A 338 14.89 -0.44 -7.91
CA LYS A 338 14.23 -1.73 -7.68
C LYS A 338 15.24 -2.78 -7.26
N ILE A 339 14.88 -3.57 -6.26
CA ILE A 339 15.59 -4.78 -5.85
C ILE A 339 14.62 -5.95 -6.03
N LEU A 340 14.83 -6.69 -7.10
CA LEU A 340 14.05 -7.85 -7.48
C LEU A 340 14.86 -9.10 -7.11
N LEU A 341 14.23 -10.05 -6.43
CA LEU A 341 14.75 -11.41 -6.44
C LEU A 341 13.66 -12.39 -6.89
N SER A 342 14.03 -13.59 -7.32
CA SER A 342 13.09 -14.65 -7.69
C SER A 342 13.82 -15.97 -7.79
N ASP A 343 13.12 -17.09 -7.62
CA ASP A 343 13.75 -18.41 -7.72
C ASP A 343 14.00 -18.81 -9.19
N ASN A 344 13.23 -18.22 -10.11
CA ASN A 344 13.37 -18.40 -11.56
C ASN A 344 13.72 -17.08 -12.25
N LEU A 345 14.67 -17.13 -13.19
CA LEU A 345 15.10 -16.00 -14.02
C LEU A 345 13.92 -15.36 -14.79
N GLN A 346 13.01 -16.18 -15.32
CA GLN A 346 11.90 -15.71 -16.15
C GLN A 346 10.92 -14.83 -15.37
N ASP A 347 10.74 -15.07 -14.08
CA ASP A 347 9.83 -14.29 -13.22
C ASP A 347 10.33 -12.87 -12.94
N ILE A 348 11.60 -12.58 -13.27
CA ILE A 348 12.15 -11.22 -13.29
C ILE A 348 12.15 -10.69 -14.72
N MET A 349 12.69 -11.46 -15.67
CA MET A 349 12.97 -10.95 -17.02
C MET A 349 11.72 -10.79 -17.90
N LEU A 350 10.59 -11.40 -17.53
CA LEU A 350 9.30 -11.22 -18.21
C LEU A 350 8.44 -10.10 -17.60
N LEU A 351 8.91 -9.46 -16.52
CA LEU A 351 8.18 -8.34 -15.93
C LEU A 351 8.21 -7.12 -16.86
N PRO A 352 7.15 -6.29 -16.87
CA PRO A 352 7.21 -4.99 -17.51
C PRO A 352 8.18 -4.07 -16.75
N CYS A 353 8.60 -2.98 -17.40
CA CYS A 353 9.49 -1.96 -16.83
C CYS A 353 10.78 -2.48 -16.15
N VAL A 354 11.43 -3.53 -16.66
CA VAL A 354 12.79 -3.95 -16.26
C VAL A 354 13.79 -3.73 -17.40
N ASP A 355 15.08 -3.63 -17.11
CA ASP A 355 16.12 -3.68 -18.15
C ASP A 355 16.20 -5.10 -18.72
N ALA A 356 15.58 -5.31 -19.87
CA ALA A 356 15.59 -6.57 -20.59
C ALA A 356 16.93 -6.85 -21.32
N ALA A 357 17.84 -5.88 -21.43
CA ALA A 357 19.12 -6.07 -22.10
C ALA A 357 20.14 -6.80 -21.22
N THR A 358 20.04 -6.64 -19.89
CA THR A 358 20.96 -7.23 -18.92
C THR A 358 20.23 -8.31 -18.10
N PRO A 359 20.66 -9.58 -18.14
CA PRO A 359 20.01 -10.64 -17.36
C PRO A 359 20.23 -10.44 -15.85
N ALA A 360 19.29 -10.96 -15.04
CA ALA A 360 19.46 -11.04 -13.59
C ALA A 360 20.67 -11.91 -13.21
N VAL A 361 21.29 -11.63 -12.06
CA VAL A 361 22.42 -12.39 -11.53
C VAL A 361 21.91 -13.62 -10.79
N ASP A 362 22.39 -14.79 -11.17
CA ASP A 362 22.20 -16.03 -10.42
C ASP A 362 23.10 -16.04 -9.19
N LEU A 363 22.51 -16.04 -7.99
CA LEU A 363 23.21 -16.01 -6.71
C LEU A 363 24.05 -17.28 -6.47
N SER A 364 23.68 -18.41 -7.08
CA SER A 364 24.49 -19.64 -6.98
C SER A 364 25.88 -19.47 -7.60
N THR A 365 26.02 -18.56 -8.57
CA THR A 365 27.29 -18.29 -9.25
C THR A 365 28.29 -17.49 -8.40
N LEU A 366 27.82 -16.95 -7.26
CA LEU A 366 28.64 -16.23 -6.29
C LEU A 366 29.15 -17.15 -5.18
N ALA A 367 28.60 -18.36 -5.04
CA ALA A 367 29.05 -19.33 -4.04
C ALA A 367 30.26 -20.09 -4.57
N TRP A 368 31.34 -20.15 -3.79
CA TRP A 368 32.57 -20.83 -4.19
C TRP A 368 33.42 -21.23 -2.98
N ASP A 369 33.91 -22.48 -2.97
CA ASP A 369 34.82 -23.01 -1.96
C ASP A 369 36.16 -23.39 -2.60
N PRO A 370 37.30 -22.76 -2.22
CA PRO A 370 38.62 -23.10 -2.77
C PRO A 370 39.09 -24.53 -2.44
N SER A 371 38.48 -25.19 -1.44
CA SER A 371 38.78 -26.58 -1.06
C SER A 371 37.98 -27.62 -1.85
N MET A 372 37.13 -27.20 -2.78
CA MET A 372 36.30 -28.07 -3.62
C MET A 372 37.13 -28.86 -4.65
N PRO A 373 37.01 -30.20 -4.72
CA PRO A 373 37.67 -30.99 -5.76
C PRO A 373 37.11 -30.71 -7.16
N ALA A 374 37.98 -30.62 -8.18
CA ALA A 374 37.60 -30.39 -9.58
C ALA A 374 36.67 -31.47 -10.19
N SER A 375 36.56 -32.63 -9.54
CA SER A 375 35.73 -33.77 -9.96
C SER A 375 34.30 -33.75 -9.43
N TYR A 376 33.89 -32.73 -8.68
CA TYR A 376 32.55 -32.61 -8.08
C TYR A 376 31.67 -31.64 -8.90
N PRO A 377 30.54 -32.06 -9.51
CA PRO A 377 29.53 -31.13 -10.02
C PRO A 377 28.14 -31.34 -9.35
N ALA A 378 27.29 -30.32 -9.19
CA ALA A 378 26.49 -29.81 -10.32
C ALA A 378 25.83 -28.42 -10.16
N SER A 379 25.92 -27.72 -9.02
CA SER A 379 25.24 -26.43 -8.77
C SER A 379 26.18 -25.26 -8.40
N ASN A 380 27.45 -25.54 -8.12
CA ASN A 380 28.48 -24.53 -7.82
C ASN A 380 29.38 -24.33 -9.07
N PRO A 381 29.65 -23.10 -9.53
CA PRO A 381 30.33 -22.82 -10.80
C PRO A 381 31.81 -23.26 -10.87
N GLY A 382 32.40 -23.79 -9.80
CA GLY A 382 33.81 -24.22 -9.75
C GLY A 382 34.84 -23.08 -9.72
N SER A 383 34.41 -21.86 -10.07
CA SER A 383 35.11 -20.59 -9.90
C SER A 383 34.08 -19.47 -9.77
N LEU A 384 34.40 -18.42 -8.99
CA LEU A 384 33.59 -17.21 -8.94
C LEU A 384 33.43 -16.58 -10.34
N ALA A 385 32.26 -16.01 -10.60
CA ALA A 385 32.01 -15.32 -11.87
C ALA A 385 33.08 -14.26 -12.16
N ASN A 386 33.64 -14.26 -13.38
CA ASN A 386 34.74 -13.36 -13.77
C ASN A 386 34.41 -11.89 -13.47
N TRP A 387 33.18 -11.44 -13.73
CA TRP A 387 32.79 -10.06 -13.46
C TRP A 387 32.91 -9.70 -11.97
N TYR A 388 32.73 -10.66 -11.06
CA TYR A 388 32.79 -10.49 -9.61
C TYR A 388 34.23 -10.36 -9.08
N THR A 389 35.20 -10.99 -9.76
CA THR A 389 36.60 -11.07 -9.33
C THR A 389 37.58 -10.17 -10.11
N THR A 390 37.26 -9.78 -11.35
CA THR A 390 38.23 -9.17 -12.29
C THR A 390 38.41 -7.65 -12.19
N SER A 391 37.71 -6.95 -11.28
CA SER A 391 37.74 -5.49 -11.23
C SER A 391 38.14 -4.92 -9.86
N ASN A 392 39.30 -5.31 -9.32
CA ASN A 392 40.00 -4.70 -8.17
C ASN A 392 39.15 -3.80 -7.22
N PRO A 393 38.06 -4.29 -6.58
CA PRO A 393 37.56 -3.62 -5.40
C PRO A 393 38.57 -4.00 -4.31
N ASN A 394 39.18 -3.02 -3.66
CA ASN A 394 39.89 -3.29 -2.43
C ASN A 394 38.87 -3.01 -1.31
N PRO A 395 38.31 -4.04 -0.64
CA PRO A 395 38.62 -5.48 -0.71
C PRO A 395 37.81 -6.25 -1.78
N VAL A 396 38.37 -7.35 -2.34
CA VAL A 396 37.65 -8.24 -3.29
C VAL A 396 36.46 -8.87 -2.56
N PRO A 397 35.27 -8.95 -3.19
CA PRO A 397 34.09 -9.52 -2.56
C PRO A 397 34.32 -10.96 -2.10
N ALA A 398 33.78 -11.30 -0.93
CA ALA A 398 33.81 -12.66 -0.43
C ALA A 398 32.94 -13.58 -1.30
N PRO A 399 33.34 -14.85 -1.52
CA PRO A 399 32.42 -15.83 -2.08
C PRO A 399 31.23 -16.01 -1.14
N MET A 400 30.04 -16.24 -1.71
CA MET A 400 28.85 -16.62 -0.94
C MET A 400 29.05 -17.96 -0.25
N GLY A 401 28.29 -18.15 0.83
CA GLY A 401 28.33 -19.33 1.65
C GLY A 401 28.02 -20.63 0.90
N THR A 402 28.75 -21.69 1.26
CA THR A 402 28.47 -23.07 0.82
C THR A 402 28.18 -23.95 2.01
N SER A 403 27.56 -25.12 1.80
CA SER A 403 27.26 -26.03 2.89
C SER A 403 28.49 -26.86 3.32
N ALA A 404 28.67 -27.04 4.64
CA ALA A 404 29.90 -27.58 5.24
C ALA A 404 29.98 -29.12 5.30
N ALA A 405 28.84 -29.82 5.33
CA ALA A 405 28.78 -31.27 5.45
C ALA A 405 27.61 -31.84 4.65
N GLY A 406 27.87 -32.87 3.84
CA GLY A 406 26.90 -33.40 2.88
C GLY A 406 26.50 -34.83 3.18
N ALA A 407 25.25 -35.15 2.83
CA ALA A 407 24.97 -36.44 2.21
C ALA A 407 25.70 -36.49 0.86
N ALA A 408 26.36 -37.60 0.57
CA ALA A 408 26.99 -37.81 -0.73
C ALA A 408 25.92 -37.89 -1.82
N ARG A 409 26.10 -37.14 -2.91
CA ARG A 409 25.32 -37.25 -4.14
C ARG A 409 25.73 -38.56 -4.83
N THR A 410 25.15 -39.70 -4.45
CA THR A 410 25.32 -40.92 -5.25
C THR A 410 24.50 -40.80 -6.53
N GLY A 411 25.23 -40.72 -7.65
CA GLY A 411 24.72 -40.27 -8.94
C GLY A 411 23.58 -41.10 -9.52
N GLY A 412 22.73 -40.41 -10.29
CA GLY A 412 21.69 -41.00 -11.12
C GLY A 412 20.32 -40.34 -10.93
N ALA A 413 20.18 -39.05 -11.25
CA ALA A 413 18.87 -38.46 -11.52
C ALA A 413 19.01 -37.20 -12.38
N THR A 414 18.86 -37.37 -13.69
CA THR A 414 18.34 -36.31 -14.56
C THR A 414 16.86 -36.12 -14.23
N GLY A 415 16.48 -34.94 -13.73
CA GLY A 415 15.10 -34.58 -13.44
C GLY A 415 14.68 -34.83 -11.98
N THR A 416 14.04 -33.82 -11.39
CA THR A 416 13.46 -33.78 -10.02
C THR A 416 14.45 -33.91 -8.85
N VAL A 417 14.49 -32.87 -8.01
CA VAL A 417 15.07 -32.90 -6.66
C VAL A 417 14.39 -34.05 -5.89
N PRO A 418 15.12 -35.04 -5.35
CA PRO A 418 14.49 -36.17 -4.69
C PRO A 418 13.76 -35.71 -3.42
N ALA A 419 12.47 -36.01 -3.33
CA ALA A 419 11.61 -35.85 -2.15
C ALA A 419 11.93 -36.85 -1.01
N THR A 420 13.12 -37.45 -0.97
CA THR A 420 13.49 -38.44 0.05
C THR A 420 14.97 -38.35 0.44
N GLY A 421 15.24 -37.81 1.63
CA GLY A 421 16.47 -38.13 2.37
C GLY A 421 17.11 -37.00 3.18
N TYR A 422 16.46 -36.50 4.22
CA TYR A 422 17.18 -35.87 5.35
C TYR A 422 18.14 -36.91 5.95
N ALA A 423 19.45 -36.70 5.85
CA ALA A 423 20.43 -37.59 6.47
C ALA A 423 20.59 -37.21 7.95
N THR A 424 19.99 -38.02 8.83
CA THR A 424 20.01 -37.86 10.30
C THR A 424 21.40 -37.84 10.93
N GLY A 425 22.45 -38.24 10.20
CA GLY A 425 23.82 -38.29 10.71
C GLY A 425 24.53 -36.93 10.79
N ASN A 426 24.14 -35.95 9.96
CA ASN A 426 24.92 -34.71 9.80
C ASN A 426 24.09 -33.42 9.98
N GLY A 427 22.76 -33.49 9.89
CA GLY A 427 21.87 -32.34 10.16
C GLY A 427 21.70 -31.30 9.03
N TYR A 428 22.23 -31.54 7.82
CA TYR A 428 22.14 -30.62 6.68
C TYR A 428 21.14 -31.09 5.62
N TRP A 429 20.33 -30.17 5.10
CA TRP A 429 19.38 -30.40 3.99
C TRP A 429 20.00 -30.19 2.60
N VAL A 430 21.13 -29.50 2.53
CA VAL A 430 21.86 -29.16 1.28
C VAL A 430 23.15 -30.01 1.21
N PRO A 431 23.48 -30.61 0.05
CA PRO A 431 24.72 -31.37 -0.12
C PRO A 431 25.96 -30.51 0.10
N LYS A 432 27.07 -31.12 0.55
CA LYS A 432 28.35 -30.43 0.79
C LYS A 432 28.77 -29.64 -0.44
N TRP A 433 29.31 -28.44 -0.24
CA TRP A 433 29.82 -27.53 -1.28
C TRP A 433 28.76 -26.88 -2.18
N ASP A 434 27.49 -27.26 -2.04
CA ASP A 434 26.40 -26.61 -2.77
C ASP A 434 26.08 -25.23 -2.14
N PRO A 435 25.64 -24.27 -2.97
CA PRO A 435 25.20 -22.95 -2.50
C PRO A 435 24.07 -23.07 -1.49
N ILE A 436 24.15 -22.31 -0.39
CA ILE A 436 23.08 -22.26 0.64
C ILE A 436 22.06 -21.15 0.38
N ILE A 437 22.37 -20.24 -0.55
CA ILE A 437 21.46 -19.22 -1.07
C ILE A 437 21.43 -19.39 -2.59
N THR A 438 20.25 -19.55 -3.15
CA THR A 438 20.00 -19.76 -4.57
C THR A 438 18.97 -18.75 -5.09
N GLY A 439 18.70 -18.79 -6.40
CA GLY A 439 17.79 -17.87 -7.07
C GLY A 439 18.52 -16.71 -7.74
N PHE A 440 17.73 -15.78 -8.27
CA PHE A 440 18.19 -14.68 -9.10
C PHE A 440 17.92 -13.36 -8.40
N ILE A 441 18.87 -12.43 -8.49
CA ILE A 441 18.73 -11.05 -8.04
C ILE A 441 18.92 -10.09 -9.22
N LYS A 442 18.13 -9.03 -9.27
CA LYS A 442 18.27 -7.92 -10.21
C LYS A 442 18.05 -6.61 -9.47
N ILE A 443 19.02 -5.72 -9.56
CA ILE A 443 19.01 -4.41 -8.94
C ILE A 443 19.14 -3.37 -10.03
N GLU A 444 18.15 -2.48 -10.12
CA GLU A 444 18.05 -1.52 -11.20
C GLU A 444 17.74 -0.13 -10.67
N ILE A 445 18.20 0.88 -11.39
CA ILE A 445 17.87 2.28 -11.12
C ILE A 445 17.11 2.91 -12.27
N GLN A 446 16.22 3.84 -11.94
CA GLN A 446 15.52 4.65 -12.92
C GLN A 446 16.44 5.80 -13.37
N ILE A 447 16.73 5.84 -14.67
CA ILE A 447 17.60 6.85 -15.30
C ILE A 447 16.82 7.78 -16.24
N GLY A 448 15.49 7.74 -16.17
CA GLY A 448 14.58 8.61 -16.93
C GLY A 448 13.12 8.25 -16.66
N TYR A 449 12.27 9.27 -16.55
CA TYR A 449 10.83 9.09 -16.33
C TYR A 449 10.07 9.07 -17.67
N ASN A 450 9.27 8.03 -17.90
CA ASN A 450 8.38 7.92 -19.06
C ASN A 450 7.14 7.07 -18.70
N PRO A 451 6.00 7.64 -18.32
CA PRO A 451 4.87 6.83 -17.85
C PRO A 451 4.35 5.90 -18.98
N PRO A 452 3.99 4.63 -18.69
CA PRO A 452 3.93 4.03 -17.35
C PRO A 452 5.28 3.43 -16.87
N CYS A 453 6.30 3.33 -17.72
CA CYS A 453 7.60 2.73 -17.40
C CYS A 453 8.78 3.70 -17.63
N GLY A 454 9.51 4.04 -16.57
CA GLY A 454 10.81 4.69 -16.72
C GLY A 454 11.81 3.92 -17.61
N ARG A 455 12.90 4.59 -17.98
CA ARG A 455 14.09 3.92 -18.52
C ARG A 455 14.91 3.38 -17.35
N TRP A 456 15.13 2.07 -17.34
CA TRP A 456 15.85 1.37 -16.27
C TRP A 456 17.26 0.98 -16.71
N GLN A 457 18.18 0.97 -15.77
CA GLN A 457 19.55 0.52 -15.95
C GLN A 457 19.89 -0.50 -14.86
N ASP A 458 20.39 -1.66 -15.27
CA ASP A 458 20.93 -2.66 -14.34
C ASP A 458 22.21 -2.15 -13.64
N VAL A 459 22.23 -2.27 -12.32
CA VAL A 459 23.37 -1.97 -11.45
C VAL A 459 23.69 -3.14 -10.52
N THR A 460 23.14 -4.32 -10.80
CA THR A 460 23.23 -5.51 -9.94
C THR A 460 24.67 -5.86 -9.65
N GLN A 461 25.49 -5.95 -10.69
CA GLN A 461 26.90 -6.32 -10.55
C GLN A 461 27.71 -5.27 -9.79
N GLU A 462 27.37 -3.99 -9.91
CA GLU A 462 28.07 -2.91 -9.19
C GLU A 462 27.79 -3.00 -7.69
N ILE A 463 26.53 -3.18 -7.32
CA ILE A 463 26.12 -3.28 -5.91
C ILE A 463 26.73 -4.52 -5.24
N LEU A 464 26.65 -5.68 -5.88
CA LEU A 464 27.17 -6.93 -5.29
C LEU A 464 28.70 -6.92 -5.14
N LYS A 465 29.43 -6.14 -5.95
CA LYS A 465 30.88 -5.93 -5.82
C LYS A 465 31.30 -5.11 -4.61
N LEU A 466 30.37 -4.37 -4.00
CA LEU A 466 30.65 -3.69 -2.72
C LEU A 466 30.65 -4.67 -1.54
N GLY A 467 30.23 -5.91 -1.79
CA GLY A 467 30.15 -7.01 -0.85
C GLY A 467 28.71 -7.33 -0.44
N ILE A 468 28.55 -8.49 0.20
CA ILE A 468 27.25 -9.15 0.40
C ILE A 468 27.10 -9.81 1.78
N ALA A 469 28.17 -9.81 2.59
CA ALA A 469 28.18 -10.45 3.90
C ALA A 469 28.22 -9.41 5.04
N GLY A 470 27.43 -9.66 6.08
CA GLY A 470 27.46 -8.93 7.34
C GLY A 470 28.39 -9.55 8.38
N ARG A 471 28.67 -8.79 9.44
CA ARG A 471 29.43 -9.26 10.62
C ARG A 471 28.72 -10.42 11.35
N ASN A 472 29.48 -11.14 12.17
CA ASN A 472 28.90 -12.07 13.14
C ASN A 472 28.11 -11.29 14.20
N LEU A 473 26.81 -11.55 14.36
CA LEU A 473 25.94 -10.82 15.29
C LEU A 473 26.07 -11.32 16.74
N ASN A 474 26.48 -12.56 16.95
CA ASN A 474 26.62 -13.17 18.27
C ASN A 474 27.89 -14.05 18.33
N PRO A 475 29.09 -13.43 18.43
CA PRO A 475 30.34 -14.15 18.46
C PRO A 475 30.44 -15.02 19.73
N GLY A 476 30.25 -16.34 19.59
CA GLY A 476 30.37 -17.28 20.71
C GLY A 476 31.83 -17.41 21.16
N LEU A 477 32.16 -16.95 22.36
CA LEU A 477 33.52 -17.07 22.94
C LEU A 477 33.84 -18.47 23.50
N ALA A 478 32.85 -19.36 23.64
CA ALA A 478 33.02 -20.66 24.27
C ALA A 478 32.07 -21.69 23.65
N ILE A 479 32.49 -22.32 22.56
CA ILE A 479 31.83 -23.53 22.07
C ILE A 479 32.90 -24.63 22.08
N THR A 480 33.08 -25.27 23.23
CA THR A 480 33.81 -26.54 23.31
C THR A 480 33.06 -27.58 22.47
N PRO A 481 33.65 -28.10 21.37
CA PRO A 481 32.99 -29.11 20.56
C PRO A 481 33.03 -30.43 21.34
N ALA A 482 31.91 -30.85 21.94
CA ALA A 482 31.51 -32.26 22.05
C ALA A 482 30.29 -32.56 22.95
N THR A 483 29.86 -31.71 23.88
CA THR A 483 28.93 -32.21 24.93
C THR A 483 27.73 -31.36 25.35
N GLN A 484 27.53 -30.13 24.85
CA GLN A 484 26.49 -29.26 25.42
C GLN A 484 25.25 -28.96 24.58
N PHE A 485 25.14 -29.39 23.32
CA PHE A 485 23.92 -29.11 22.53
C PHE A 485 23.58 -30.24 21.53
N PRO A 486 22.96 -31.36 21.96
CA PRO A 486 22.43 -32.34 21.02
C PRO A 486 21.20 -31.82 20.28
N ASN A 487 20.40 -30.95 20.93
CA ASN A 487 19.15 -30.38 20.43
C ASN A 487 18.80 -29.16 21.30
N GLN A 488 19.16 -27.93 20.89
CA GLN A 488 18.82 -26.58 21.43
C GLN A 488 20.06 -25.66 21.23
N PRO A 489 19.97 -24.29 21.22
CA PRO A 489 19.15 -23.59 22.22
C PRO A 489 18.66 -22.16 21.86
N PRO A 490 17.89 -21.53 22.78
CA PRO A 490 16.91 -20.51 22.49
C PRO A 490 17.53 -19.11 22.42
N LEU A 491 16.95 -18.25 21.58
CA LEU A 491 17.03 -16.81 21.76
C LEU A 491 15.70 -16.34 22.36
N THR A 492 15.61 -16.41 23.69
CA THR A 492 14.51 -15.75 24.41
C THR A 492 14.69 -14.25 24.29
N GLY A 493 13.90 -13.60 23.41
CA GLY A 493 13.35 -12.25 23.54
C GLY A 493 14.25 -11.04 23.86
N ALA A 494 15.56 -11.21 24.04
CA ALA A 494 16.48 -10.11 24.32
C ALA A 494 17.08 -9.63 22.99
N GLN A 495 17.04 -8.31 22.80
CA GLN A 495 17.72 -7.65 21.69
C GLN A 495 19.18 -8.13 21.64
N VAL A 496 19.61 -8.64 20.48
CA VAL A 496 21.02 -9.00 20.26
C VAL A 496 21.85 -7.75 20.51
N ALA A 497 22.77 -7.81 21.47
CA ALA A 497 23.63 -6.67 21.78
C ALA A 497 24.45 -6.28 20.54
N PRO A 498 24.81 -4.99 20.34
CA PRO A 498 25.66 -4.59 19.23
C PRO A 498 26.94 -5.44 19.17
N SER A 499 27.13 -6.14 18.06
CA SER A 499 28.30 -7.00 17.90
C SER A 499 29.59 -6.18 17.88
N MET A 500 30.59 -6.64 18.63
CA MET A 500 31.95 -6.10 18.63
C MET A 500 32.74 -6.46 17.36
N CYS A 501 32.20 -7.33 16.50
CA CYS A 501 32.86 -7.74 15.27
C CYS A 501 32.76 -6.66 14.19
N ALA A 502 33.86 -6.50 13.44
CA ALA A 502 33.88 -5.65 12.26
C ALA A 502 33.15 -6.34 11.09
N ASP A 503 32.61 -5.53 10.17
CA ASP A 503 31.99 -6.05 8.95
C ASP A 503 33.05 -6.63 8.01
N PRO A 504 32.84 -7.84 7.45
CA PRO A 504 33.70 -8.38 6.41
C PRO A 504 33.58 -7.58 5.10
N ASN A 505 32.41 -6.96 4.85
CA ASN A 505 32.18 -6.05 3.73
C ASN A 505 31.65 -4.70 4.23
N PRO A 506 32.54 -3.75 4.59
CA PRO A 506 32.13 -2.47 5.18
C PRO A 506 31.36 -1.56 4.21
N ASP A 507 31.55 -1.73 2.90
CA ASP A 507 30.85 -0.96 1.86
C ASP A 507 29.61 -1.67 1.29
N ALA A 508 29.27 -2.87 1.78
CA ALA A 508 28.11 -3.62 1.32
C ALA A 508 26.83 -2.78 1.45
N VAL A 509 26.14 -2.59 0.33
CA VAL A 509 24.84 -1.91 0.29
C VAL A 509 23.72 -2.90 0.62
N ILE A 510 23.84 -4.13 0.14
CA ILE A 510 22.89 -5.21 0.37
C ILE A 510 23.62 -6.38 1.01
N ARG A 511 23.07 -6.99 2.07
CA ARG A 511 23.64 -8.18 2.70
C ARG A 511 22.65 -9.34 2.64
N LEU A 512 23.12 -10.46 2.09
CA LEU A 512 22.34 -11.69 1.90
C LEU A 512 22.67 -12.74 2.96
N GLU A 513 23.86 -12.62 3.55
CA GLU A 513 24.39 -13.55 4.54
C GLU A 513 25.17 -12.80 5.61
N ARG A 514 25.56 -13.53 6.65
CA ARG A 514 26.41 -13.05 7.74
C ARG A 514 27.43 -14.10 8.10
N VAL A 515 28.54 -13.68 8.71
CA VAL A 515 29.46 -14.63 9.35
C VAL A 515 28.68 -15.40 10.43
N ARG A 516 28.78 -16.74 10.39
CA ARG A 516 28.07 -17.62 11.33
C ARG A 516 28.57 -17.43 12.76
N ASP A 517 27.77 -17.85 13.74
CA ASP A 517 28.07 -17.63 15.16
C ASP A 517 29.31 -18.41 15.65
N ASN A 518 29.68 -19.50 14.95
CA ASN A 518 30.78 -20.42 15.26
C ASN A 518 31.78 -20.60 14.11
N PRO A 519 32.43 -19.53 13.62
CA PRO A 519 33.27 -19.59 12.43
C PRO A 519 34.48 -20.53 12.64
N SER A 520 34.92 -21.22 11.59
CA SER A 520 35.95 -22.27 11.65
C SER A 520 37.31 -21.78 12.18
N ASN A 521 37.57 -20.48 12.07
CA ASN A 521 38.77 -19.79 12.55
C ASN A 521 38.56 -19.01 13.86
N ALA A 522 37.47 -19.25 14.60
CA ALA A 522 37.14 -18.56 15.86
C ALA A 522 38.26 -18.60 16.92
N LEU A 523 39.13 -19.62 16.87
CA LEU A 523 40.25 -19.79 17.80
C LEU A 523 41.52 -19.02 17.40
N THR A 524 41.61 -18.54 16.16
CA THR A 524 42.84 -17.95 15.60
C THR A 524 42.74 -16.43 15.43
N ASN A 525 41.55 -15.89 15.09
CA ASN A 525 41.33 -14.46 14.83
C ASN A 525 40.29 -13.83 15.78
N GLY A 526 40.11 -14.42 16.96
CA GLY A 526 39.02 -14.09 17.88
C GLY A 526 37.66 -14.62 17.37
N ALA A 527 36.63 -14.55 18.22
CA ALA A 527 35.31 -15.14 17.96
C ALA A 527 34.54 -14.53 16.75
N CYS A 528 35.12 -13.54 16.06
CA CYS A 528 34.51 -12.82 14.95
C CYS A 528 34.69 -13.48 13.57
N GLY A 529 35.64 -14.40 13.44
CA GLY A 529 35.79 -15.22 12.23
C GLY A 529 36.29 -14.51 10.96
N VAL A 530 36.66 -13.24 11.03
CA VAL A 530 37.19 -12.46 9.90
C VAL A 530 38.70 -12.28 10.07
N ASP A 531 39.49 -12.68 9.08
CA ASP A 531 40.96 -12.52 9.08
C ASP A 531 41.39 -11.23 8.39
N PHE A 532 41.55 -10.14 9.15
CA PHE A 532 42.01 -8.86 8.60
C PHE A 532 43.50 -8.82 8.20
N SER A 533 44.26 -9.88 8.46
CA SER A 533 45.66 -9.98 8.03
C SER A 533 45.82 -10.44 6.57
N LYS A 534 44.74 -10.98 5.97
CA LYS A 534 44.64 -11.31 4.55
C LYS A 534 43.87 -10.20 3.84
N LEU A 535 44.31 -9.80 2.64
CA LEU A 535 43.58 -8.88 1.78
C LEU A 535 43.06 -9.66 0.57
N PRO A 536 41.74 -9.83 0.43
CA PRO A 536 40.68 -9.26 1.27
C PRO A 536 40.52 -10.02 2.60
N ALA A 537 40.00 -9.31 3.61
CA ALA A 537 39.75 -9.86 4.93
C ALA A 537 38.52 -10.77 4.91
N ILE A 538 38.68 -12.01 4.46
CA ILE A 538 37.59 -12.97 4.29
C ILE A 538 37.78 -14.10 5.32
N PRO A 539 36.74 -14.56 6.02
CA PRO A 539 36.67 -15.91 6.57
C PRO A 539 37.31 -16.92 5.60
N THR A 540 38.24 -17.72 6.10
CA THR A 540 39.08 -18.56 5.23
C THR A 540 38.31 -19.64 4.45
N ASN A 541 37.04 -19.87 4.79
CA ASN A 541 36.18 -20.90 4.21
C ASN A 541 34.77 -20.33 3.92
N SER A 542 34.22 -20.64 2.75
CA SER A 542 32.82 -20.34 2.37
C SER A 542 31.80 -21.02 3.29
N ASN A 543 32.20 -22.02 4.05
CA ASN A 543 31.33 -22.69 5.02
C ASN A 543 31.15 -21.91 6.35
N ASP A 544 31.78 -20.73 6.49
CA ASP A 544 31.69 -19.86 7.68
C ASP A 544 30.60 -18.78 7.61
N TYR A 545 29.70 -18.90 6.63
CA TYR A 545 28.57 -17.98 6.45
C TYR A 545 27.24 -18.67 6.66
N TRP A 546 26.27 -17.92 7.18
CA TRP A 546 24.87 -18.32 7.27
C TRP A 546 23.98 -17.30 6.54
N PRO A 547 22.88 -17.75 5.92
CA PRO A 547 21.86 -16.85 5.44
C PRO A 547 21.32 -16.00 6.59
N ASN A 548 20.86 -14.81 6.25
CA ASN A 548 20.20 -13.92 7.19
C ASN A 548 18.81 -14.48 7.54
N VAL A 549 18.67 -14.97 8.79
CA VAL A 549 17.48 -15.66 9.29
C VAL A 549 17.10 -15.14 10.68
N LEU A 550 15.80 -14.95 10.89
CA LEU A 550 15.17 -14.71 12.18
C LEU A 550 14.19 -15.85 12.48
N PHE A 551 13.87 -16.04 13.76
CA PHE A 551 12.81 -16.95 14.18
C PHE A 551 11.72 -16.17 14.91
N ASP A 552 10.52 -16.08 14.35
CA ASP A 552 9.35 -15.55 15.05
C ASP A 552 8.69 -16.67 15.85
N THR A 553 8.81 -16.59 17.17
CA THR A 553 8.21 -17.55 18.08
C THR A 553 6.68 -17.51 18.08
N ARG A 554 6.05 -16.44 17.60
CA ARG A 554 4.58 -16.33 17.54
C ARG A 554 4.01 -17.15 16.38
N GLU A 555 4.67 -17.09 15.23
CA GLU A 555 4.30 -17.84 14.02
C GLU A 555 4.85 -19.27 14.04
N GLY A 556 5.99 -19.49 14.71
CA GLY A 556 6.64 -20.80 14.77
C GLY A 556 6.09 -21.77 15.82
N LEU A 557 5.27 -21.31 16.76
CA LEU A 557 4.65 -22.19 17.76
C LEU A 557 3.25 -22.56 17.27
N ALA A 558 3.09 -23.80 16.80
CA ALA A 558 1.77 -24.36 16.50
C ALA A 558 0.89 -24.25 17.76
N ARG A 559 -0.13 -23.38 17.71
CA ARG A 559 -0.97 -23.08 18.88
C ARG A 559 -1.79 -24.29 19.35
N ASP A 560 -1.98 -25.26 18.46
CA ASP A 560 -2.92 -26.35 18.67
C ASP A 560 -2.27 -27.65 19.16
N VAL A 561 -0.93 -27.72 19.19
CA VAL A 561 -0.17 -28.84 19.76
C VAL A 561 0.61 -28.36 20.98
N ALA A 562 0.52 -29.06 22.11
CA ALA A 562 1.44 -28.85 23.22
C ALA A 562 2.87 -28.90 22.67
N PRO A 563 3.63 -27.78 22.65
CA PRO A 563 4.84 -27.67 21.86
C PRO A 563 5.78 -28.80 22.26
N LEU A 564 6.12 -29.66 21.29
CA LEU A 564 7.06 -30.75 21.49
C LEU A 564 8.39 -30.13 21.93
N ASN A 565 8.67 -30.21 23.23
CA ASN A 565 9.93 -29.93 23.92
C ASN A 565 10.98 -29.15 23.10
N GLY A 566 10.73 -27.87 22.81
CA GLY A 566 11.72 -26.95 22.22
C GLY A 566 12.14 -27.24 20.77
N ALA A 567 11.33 -27.91 19.95
CA ALA A 567 11.59 -28.04 18.52
C ALA A 567 11.27 -26.73 17.77
N VAL A 568 12.22 -26.25 16.95
CA VAL A 568 12.03 -25.12 16.02
C VAL A 568 11.25 -25.63 14.81
N THR A 569 10.14 -24.98 14.46
CA THR A 569 9.35 -25.32 13.26
C THR A 569 9.81 -24.47 12.07
N LEU A 570 9.55 -24.91 10.84
CA LEU A 570 9.83 -24.08 9.66
C LEU A 570 8.92 -22.84 9.58
N GLY A 571 7.70 -22.90 10.11
CA GLY A 571 6.73 -21.80 10.06
C GLY A 571 7.16 -20.52 10.79
N GLY A 572 8.10 -20.61 11.75
CA GLY A 572 8.66 -19.43 12.40
C GLY A 572 9.91 -18.87 11.72
N VAL A 573 10.45 -19.53 10.71
CA VAL A 573 11.73 -19.15 10.07
C VAL A 573 11.48 -18.05 9.04
N ILE A 574 12.08 -16.88 9.27
CA ILE A 574 11.97 -15.72 8.38
C ILE A 574 13.36 -15.40 7.80
N HIS A 575 13.51 -15.60 6.50
CA HIS A 575 14.68 -15.11 5.76
C HIS A 575 14.54 -13.61 5.52
N TYR A 576 15.64 -12.87 5.66
CA TYR A 576 15.65 -11.43 5.37
C TYR A 576 16.85 -11.04 4.53
N VAL A 577 16.69 -9.95 3.78
CA VAL A 577 17.77 -9.25 3.10
C VAL A 577 17.97 -7.94 3.80
N GLU A 578 19.21 -7.61 4.13
CA GLU A 578 19.53 -6.36 4.82
C GLU A 578 19.91 -5.30 3.78
N LEU A 579 19.29 -4.12 3.87
CA LEU A 579 19.69 -2.93 3.12
C LEU A 579 20.38 -1.96 4.07
N ASP A 580 21.66 -1.69 3.84
CA ASP A 580 22.42 -0.69 4.59
C ASP A 580 22.11 0.71 4.04
N ALA A 581 21.18 1.42 4.67
CA ALA A 581 20.75 2.74 4.21
C ALA A 581 21.90 3.77 4.17
N LYS A 582 22.91 3.64 5.03
CA LYS A 582 24.08 4.53 5.04
C LYS A 582 24.94 4.27 3.81
N ASN A 583 25.25 3.02 3.51
CA ASN A 583 26.01 2.66 2.32
C ASN A 583 25.22 2.92 1.04
N LEU A 584 23.90 2.72 1.04
CA LEU A 584 23.04 3.13 -0.07
C LEU A 584 23.15 4.64 -0.32
N GLY A 585 23.08 5.47 0.72
CA GLY A 585 23.25 6.93 0.58
C GLY A 585 24.64 7.32 0.05
N ARG A 586 25.70 6.63 0.50
CA ARG A 586 27.06 6.79 -0.05
C ARG A 586 27.12 6.39 -1.53
N TRP A 587 26.40 5.33 -1.91
CA TRP A 587 26.35 4.85 -3.29
C TRP A 587 25.61 5.82 -4.20
N LEU A 588 24.42 6.26 -3.79
CA LEU A 588 23.60 7.26 -4.50
C LEU A 588 24.33 8.59 -4.70
N THR A 589 25.22 8.97 -3.76
CA THR A 589 26.04 10.19 -3.87
C THR A 589 27.36 9.98 -4.62
N GLY A 590 27.64 8.75 -5.10
CA GLY A 590 28.87 8.42 -5.84
C GLY A 590 30.13 8.35 -4.99
N GLN A 591 30.00 8.26 -3.66
CA GLN A 591 31.15 8.04 -2.77
C GLN A 591 31.66 6.60 -2.84
N ILE A 592 30.76 5.65 -3.08
CA ILE A 592 31.06 4.25 -3.42
C ILE A 592 30.31 3.90 -4.70
N GLY A 593 30.91 3.13 -5.61
CA GLY A 593 30.31 2.91 -6.94
C GLY A 593 30.33 4.16 -7.85
N LYS A 594 29.70 4.04 -9.02
CA LYS A 594 29.72 5.04 -10.09
C LYS A 594 28.33 5.42 -10.59
N ASN A 595 27.39 4.47 -10.62
CA ASN A 595 26.08 4.69 -11.27
C ASN A 595 25.02 5.31 -10.34
N GLY A 596 25.24 5.29 -9.03
CA GLY A 596 24.29 5.83 -8.04
C GLY A 596 23.82 7.27 -8.28
N PRO A 597 24.70 8.24 -8.63
CA PRO A 597 24.28 9.61 -8.95
C PRO A 597 23.35 9.73 -10.17
N GLY A 598 23.23 8.69 -10.98
CA GLY A 598 22.31 8.62 -12.11
C GLY A 598 20.91 8.12 -11.74
N ALA A 599 20.71 7.61 -10.52
CA ALA A 599 19.40 7.21 -10.01
C ALA A 599 18.58 8.48 -9.75
N PHE A 600 17.56 8.74 -10.58
CA PHE A 600 17.02 10.10 -10.67
C PHE A 600 15.50 10.18 -10.85
N ASP A 601 14.88 11.13 -10.14
CA ASP A 601 13.71 11.90 -10.56
C ASP A 601 14.09 13.41 -10.63
N PRO A 602 14.34 13.97 -11.84
CA PRO A 602 14.67 15.39 -12.04
C PRO A 602 13.58 16.36 -11.67
N GLN A 603 12.35 15.91 -11.83
CA GLN A 603 11.22 16.78 -11.99
C GLN A 603 10.54 17.02 -10.66
N ASN A 604 10.64 16.07 -9.72
CA ASN A 604 10.00 16.19 -8.42
C ASN A 604 10.96 16.59 -7.30
N GLN A 605 12.00 15.84 -6.92
CA GLN A 605 12.90 16.22 -5.80
C GLN A 605 14.30 15.56 -5.89
N PRO A 606 15.40 16.30 -6.14
CA PRO A 606 16.74 15.74 -6.40
C PRO A 606 17.42 15.00 -5.22
N TYR A 607 16.75 14.86 -4.07
CA TYR A 607 17.29 14.20 -2.88
C TYR A 607 16.32 13.21 -2.22
N ASN A 608 15.21 12.88 -2.88
CA ASN A 608 14.29 11.85 -2.40
C ASN A 608 14.42 10.60 -3.27
N TYR A 609 14.64 9.48 -2.61
CA TYR A 609 14.77 8.18 -3.27
C TYR A 609 13.70 7.25 -2.76
N VAL A 610 13.06 6.54 -3.67
CA VAL A 610 12.15 5.44 -3.35
C VAL A 610 12.84 4.14 -3.74
N VAL A 611 13.00 3.25 -2.78
CA VAL A 611 13.52 1.90 -3.01
C VAL A 611 12.35 0.93 -2.97
N TYR A 612 12.15 0.22 -4.06
CA TYR A 612 11.18 -0.85 -4.17
C TYR A 612 11.88 -2.20 -3.96
N PHE A 613 11.54 -2.90 -2.88
CA PHE A 613 11.82 -4.32 -2.76
C PHE A 613 10.67 -5.10 -3.36
N THR A 614 11.00 -6.18 -4.06
CA THR A 614 9.96 -7.02 -4.61
C THR A 614 9.00 -7.56 -3.55
N ASP A 615 7.72 -7.30 -3.77
CA ASP A 615 6.63 -8.02 -3.09
C ASP A 615 6.28 -9.27 -3.89
N ARG A 616 6.21 -10.43 -3.23
CA ARG A 616 5.90 -11.72 -3.87
C ARG A 616 4.77 -12.50 -3.20
N ARG A 617 4.09 -11.90 -2.23
CA ARG A 617 2.95 -12.53 -1.54
C ARG A 617 1.85 -12.88 -2.54
N GLY A 618 1.33 -14.10 -2.47
CA GLY A 618 0.23 -14.56 -3.30
C GLY A 618 0.62 -14.75 -4.78
N ASN A 619 1.91 -14.84 -5.10
CA ASN A 619 2.41 -15.00 -6.47
C ASN A 619 2.24 -16.44 -7.00
N TYR A 620 1.56 -17.34 -6.29
CA TYR A 620 1.22 -18.68 -6.77
C TYR A 620 -0.15 -19.12 -6.25
N LEU A 621 -0.94 -19.72 -7.14
CA LEU A 621 -2.19 -20.41 -6.80
C LEU A 621 -2.02 -21.88 -7.17
N PRO A 622 -2.13 -22.82 -6.21
CA PRO A 622 -2.11 -24.24 -6.53
C PRO A 622 -3.27 -24.61 -7.46
N THR A 623 -3.03 -25.58 -8.34
CA THR A 623 -4.04 -26.05 -9.29
C THR A 623 -5.22 -26.68 -8.53
N GLY A 624 -6.32 -25.94 -8.37
CA GLY A 624 -7.52 -26.41 -7.67
C GLY A 624 -8.04 -25.50 -6.55
N GLY A 625 -7.33 -24.42 -6.20
CA GLY A 625 -7.80 -23.41 -5.24
C GLY A 625 -9.07 -22.67 -5.69
N LEU A 626 -9.82 -22.13 -4.74
CA LEU A 626 -11.01 -21.32 -5.01
C LEU A 626 -10.65 -20.18 -5.97
N ARG A 627 -11.42 -20.09 -7.06
CA ARG A 627 -11.17 -19.14 -8.15
C ARG A 627 -11.40 -17.71 -7.66
N SER A 628 -10.35 -16.96 -7.44
CA SER A 628 -10.34 -15.56 -7.83
C SER A 628 -9.24 -15.32 -8.85
N ALA A 629 -9.53 -14.51 -9.86
CA ALA A 629 -8.60 -14.11 -10.92
C ALA A 629 -7.50 -13.16 -10.41
N TRP A 630 -7.24 -13.20 -9.10
CA TRP A 630 -6.48 -12.25 -8.32
C TRP A 630 -6.09 -12.94 -7.00
N PRO A 631 -4.81 -12.93 -6.56
CA PRO A 631 -3.68 -12.26 -7.19
C PRO A 631 -3.32 -12.88 -8.56
N PRO A 632 -2.83 -12.07 -9.51
CA PRO A 632 -2.22 -12.61 -10.72
C PRO A 632 -1.00 -13.49 -10.38
N VAL A 633 -0.97 -14.72 -10.92
CA VAL A 633 0.06 -15.72 -10.61
C VAL A 633 1.41 -15.42 -11.27
N SER A 634 2.47 -16.02 -10.71
CA SER A 634 3.84 -16.03 -11.23
C SER A 634 3.84 -16.36 -12.73
N PRO A 635 4.63 -15.64 -13.56
CA PRO A 635 4.76 -15.93 -14.99
C PRO A 635 5.21 -17.37 -15.26
N SER A 636 6.03 -17.96 -14.38
CA SER A 636 6.47 -19.35 -14.50
C SER A 636 5.51 -20.36 -13.85
N GLY A 637 4.46 -19.91 -13.17
CA GLY A 637 3.51 -20.76 -12.44
C GLY A 637 4.14 -21.52 -11.28
N ASN A 638 5.27 -21.05 -10.73
CA ASN A 638 5.91 -21.63 -9.56
C ASN A 638 5.79 -20.68 -8.36
N GLU A 639 5.67 -21.25 -7.17
CA GLU A 639 5.85 -20.53 -5.90
C GLU A 639 7.27 -19.96 -5.84
N THR A 640 7.40 -18.68 -5.44
CA THR A 640 8.68 -17.98 -5.40
C THR A 640 8.89 -17.30 -4.05
N GLY A 641 9.63 -17.94 -3.15
CA GLY A 641 10.02 -17.38 -1.85
C GLY A 641 8.88 -17.16 -0.84
N GLU A 642 7.74 -17.84 -0.97
CA GLU A 642 6.69 -17.92 0.05
C GLU A 642 6.81 -19.25 0.83
N TYR A 643 6.38 -19.27 2.08
CA TYR A 643 6.28 -20.49 2.87
C TYR A 643 4.87 -21.05 2.68
N GLY A 644 4.72 -22.05 1.80
CA GLY A 644 3.44 -22.55 1.27
C GLY A 644 2.50 -23.30 2.22
N PHE A 645 2.40 -22.91 3.50
CA PHE A 645 1.33 -23.33 4.40
C PHE A 645 0.42 -22.13 4.71
N ASN A 646 -0.48 -21.82 3.77
CA ASN A 646 -1.53 -20.82 4.00
C ASN A 646 -2.76 -21.39 4.72
N ASP A 647 -2.80 -22.71 4.92
CA ASP A 647 -3.77 -23.47 5.71
C ASP A 647 -3.13 -23.92 7.04
N PHE A 648 -3.13 -23.01 8.02
CA PHE A 648 -2.51 -23.21 9.35
C PHE A 648 -3.52 -23.29 10.51
N VAL A 649 -4.81 -23.10 10.24
CA VAL A 649 -5.90 -23.31 11.21
C VAL A 649 -6.92 -24.27 10.64
N ASN A 650 -6.89 -25.50 11.16
CA ASN A 650 -7.59 -26.60 10.50
C ASN A 650 -8.63 -27.10 11.49
N SER A 651 -9.84 -26.54 11.42
CA SER A 651 -10.87 -26.75 12.44
C SER A 651 -11.26 -28.22 12.61
N ASN A 652 -11.04 -29.03 11.57
CA ASN A 652 -11.34 -30.46 11.53
C ASN A 652 -10.20 -31.37 12.05
N ASP A 653 -8.97 -30.87 12.18
CA ASP A 653 -7.81 -31.61 12.72
C ASP A 653 -6.93 -30.73 13.62
N ALA A 654 -7.60 -30.02 14.55
CA ALA A 654 -6.95 -29.15 15.53
C ALA A 654 -5.94 -29.89 16.45
N VAL A 655 -5.84 -31.22 16.41
CA VAL A 655 -4.88 -31.96 17.24
C VAL A 655 -3.53 -32.12 16.53
N ASN A 656 -3.50 -32.13 15.20
CA ASN A 656 -2.28 -32.36 14.43
C ASN A 656 -1.89 -31.19 13.52
N GLY A 657 -2.81 -30.25 13.26
CA GLY A 657 -2.56 -29.10 12.37
C GLY A 657 -2.26 -29.53 10.91
N CYS A 658 -2.81 -30.67 10.46
CA CYS A 658 -2.59 -31.19 9.11
C CYS A 658 -3.49 -30.45 8.11
N PRO A 659 -2.95 -29.82 7.03
CA PRO A 659 -3.76 -29.08 6.05
C PRO A 659 -4.99 -29.86 5.63
N ASP A 660 -6.17 -29.24 5.72
CA ASP A 660 -7.44 -29.84 5.31
C ASP A 660 -7.90 -29.35 3.93
N GLY A 661 -7.19 -28.39 3.34
CA GLY A 661 -7.39 -27.88 1.99
C GLY A 661 -8.70 -27.12 1.84
N ARG A 662 -9.13 -26.43 2.91
CA ARG A 662 -10.33 -25.60 2.92
C ARG A 662 -10.00 -24.20 3.42
N ALA A 663 -10.40 -23.19 2.67
CA ALA A 663 -10.41 -21.81 3.14
C ALA A 663 -11.40 -21.65 4.31
N GLU A 664 -10.88 -21.46 5.53
CA GLU A 664 -11.69 -21.11 6.69
C GLU A 664 -12.08 -19.62 6.62
N ILE A 665 -13.37 -19.35 6.40
CA ILE A 665 -13.95 -18.01 6.27
C ILE A 665 -14.61 -17.61 7.60
N PRO A 666 -14.50 -16.36 8.09
CA PRO A 666 -13.90 -15.16 7.47
C PRO A 666 -12.63 -14.63 8.17
N GLY A 667 -11.64 -14.24 7.38
CA GLY A 667 -10.60 -13.27 7.79
C GLY A 667 -9.17 -13.82 7.96
N GLU A 668 -8.92 -15.08 7.63
CA GLU A 668 -7.61 -15.71 7.83
C GLU A 668 -6.86 -16.01 6.52
N ASP A 669 -7.58 -16.15 5.41
CA ASP A 669 -7.03 -16.31 4.07
C ASP A 669 -7.14 -14.99 3.26
N LEU A 670 -6.09 -14.18 3.31
CA LEU A 670 -6.01 -12.88 2.62
C LEU A 670 -5.82 -13.02 1.10
N ASP A 671 -5.34 -14.18 0.63
CA ASP A 671 -5.00 -14.43 -0.77
C ASP A 671 -5.92 -15.48 -1.43
N GLU A 672 -6.95 -15.94 -0.71
CA GLU A 672 -7.98 -16.91 -1.13
C GLU A 672 -7.39 -18.23 -1.67
N ASN A 673 -6.23 -18.64 -1.15
CA ASN A 673 -5.42 -19.75 -1.65
C ASN A 673 -5.36 -20.99 -0.74
N GLY A 674 -6.19 -21.02 0.32
CA GLY A 674 -6.33 -22.16 1.24
C GLY A 674 -6.81 -23.47 0.61
#